data_AF-A0A7G6SAR6-F1
#
_entry.id   AF-A0A7G6SAR6-F1
#
_cell.length_a   1.000
_cell.length_b   1.000
_cell.length_c   1.000
_cell.angle_alpha   90.00
_cell.angle_beta   90.00
_cell.angle_gamma   90.00
#
_symmetry.space_group_name_H-M   'P 1'
#
loop_
_entity.id
_entity.type
_entity.pdbx_description
1 polymer ?
#
loop_
_entity_poly.entity_id
_entity_poly.type
_entity_poly.pdbx_seq_one_letter_code
_entity_poly.pdbx_strand_id
1 'polypeptide(L)'
;MKHVLIPAVLSLAVLAGCRDDNKTASNKPASEATFDVAQQNPPANKPDEAAPPPVTPTDTKPPIPEWKKLDLTGYVDPLIGSDEVPPSDVPGSTEYLLGGFTAPTASVPFGMVAFGPDTPSLSTPWSPSGYHYPSKSITGFNLIRLSGVGCYSGGTVPFLPATDASQTSAVFDHGKDEIAKPGYYHVKFTDTNVETDLTATTRTGLAKFAYPAGSNALLKITAKTNSIGYGGNLQIDTATQTVSGSATGGGFCSNGQTYPVYFFAQFDQPFTGTASGASTTLTFAPAATAGSPTVVGVKVGVSYVSIDNAKDNLQKESSGLTFEQARKQADAAWNTRLNSIQVTGGSADDLKKFYTALYHSLIAPSVYSDANGDYMSFSSNSKKMTTEKGRTQYTTFSSWDTYRSLIPLQALLYPQEVSDMMQSLVNDAKQCGPNGKTGTFPMWVEGNTNSDIMPGDGASIIVAQSYAFGATAFDTAAARQIMLDSSSGTTTTCRNTTTLPGLAEYVSKGYLVQGWGKSTATSASTNMEYASTDFAISRFIAALASKDSQLVVGSEPEAATGLLKRSGNWANLFNPDWKNMAVQPAPQPQPRNADGTWQSYVFRKDQDTYFREGNAEQYTYLVPHDIRGLFRMLVKDKNASAGSEKDALDRLDAFTKPQCRRAEPLSMDRQ
;
A
#
# COMPACT_ATOMS: atom_id res chain seq x y z
N MET A 1 6.30 -23.96 64.73
CA MET A 1 7.70 -24.42 64.63
C MET A 1 7.83 -25.36 63.42
N LYS A 2 9.00 -25.39 62.78
CA LYS A 2 9.61 -26.49 61.97
C LYS A 2 8.74 -27.63 61.37
N HIS A 3 8.84 -27.76 60.03
CA HIS A 3 8.91 -29.02 59.21
C HIS A 3 7.64 -29.91 59.03
N VAL A 4 7.38 -30.65 57.93
CA VAL A 4 8.01 -30.80 56.57
C VAL A 4 7.03 -31.51 55.57
N LEU A 5 7.27 -31.42 54.23
CA LEU A 5 6.49 -31.94 53.05
C LEU A 5 5.23 -31.11 52.64
N ILE A 6 4.95 -30.65 51.40
CA ILE A 6 5.70 -30.53 50.11
C ILE A 6 5.93 -31.84 49.29
N PRO A 7 5.66 -31.94 47.95
CA PRO A 7 4.83 -31.17 46.98
C PRO A 7 3.82 -32.13 46.23
N ALA A 8 3.26 -31.98 45.01
CA ALA A 8 3.56 -31.26 43.74
C ALA A 8 2.27 -31.23 42.84
N VAL A 9 2.18 -30.85 41.55
CA VAL A 9 3.09 -30.46 40.43
C VAL A 9 2.38 -29.35 39.60
N LEU A 10 3.07 -28.59 38.73
CA LEU A 10 2.47 -27.80 37.64
C LEU A 10 3.30 -27.97 36.35
N SER A 11 2.69 -27.93 35.16
CA SER A 11 3.40 -28.13 33.87
C SER A 11 3.45 -26.86 33.02
N LEU A 12 4.62 -26.20 32.97
CA LEU A 12 4.95 -25.24 31.92
C LEU A 12 5.45 -25.98 30.67
N ALA A 13 5.13 -25.45 29.48
CA ALA A 13 5.86 -25.79 28.26
C ALA A 13 7.12 -24.91 28.15
N VAL A 14 8.26 -25.52 27.83
CA VAL A 14 9.55 -24.84 27.65
C VAL A 14 9.99 -25.00 26.19
N LEU A 15 10.40 -23.91 25.56
CA LEU A 15 11.19 -23.93 24.33
C LEU A 15 12.52 -23.21 24.56
N ALA A 16 13.60 -23.98 24.56
CA ALA A 16 14.95 -23.46 24.32
C ALA A 16 15.06 -23.02 22.85
N GLY A 17 15.91 -22.06 22.47
CA GLY A 17 17.06 -21.52 23.20
C GLY A 17 18.35 -21.95 22.50
N CYS A 18 19.20 -20.99 22.15
CA CYS A 18 20.40 -21.23 21.35
C CYS A 18 21.33 -22.26 22.02
N ARG A 19 21.87 -23.18 21.22
CA ARG A 19 22.68 -24.30 21.71
C ARG A 19 24.16 -24.09 21.39
N ASP A 20 24.93 -23.74 22.41
CA ASP A 20 26.38 -23.93 22.42
C ASP A 20 26.68 -25.43 22.66
N ASP A 21 27.42 -26.08 21.75
CA ASP A 21 27.89 -27.46 21.94
C ASP A 21 29.41 -27.49 22.17
N ASN A 22 29.85 -27.83 23.38
CA ASN A 22 31.25 -28.16 23.64
C ASN A 22 31.42 -29.08 24.87
N LYS A 23 32.10 -30.22 24.66
CA LYS A 23 32.56 -31.22 25.66
C LYS A 23 31.45 -32.10 26.32
N THR A 24 31.63 -33.42 26.52
CA THR A 24 32.71 -34.34 26.11
C THR A 24 32.25 -35.81 26.13
N ALA A 25 33.02 -36.69 25.47
CA ALA A 25 33.01 -38.16 25.50
C ALA A 25 31.98 -38.90 24.61
N SER A 26 32.31 -40.02 23.93
CA SER A 26 33.62 -40.60 23.56
C SER A 26 33.45 -41.84 22.65
N ASN A 27 33.97 -41.86 21.41
CA ASN A 27 34.74 -43.00 20.85
C ASN A 27 35.24 -42.82 19.40
N LYS A 28 36.57 -42.76 19.27
CA LYS A 28 37.43 -43.02 18.10
C LYS A 28 37.27 -42.19 16.80
N PRO A 29 38.36 -41.98 16.02
CA PRO A 29 38.43 -40.92 15.02
C PRO A 29 38.45 -41.42 13.56
N ALA A 30 37.97 -40.56 12.65
CA ALA A 30 38.51 -40.47 11.29
C ALA A 30 39.67 -39.45 11.28
N SER A 31 40.62 -39.59 10.37
CA SER A 31 41.89 -38.83 10.40
C SER A 31 41.72 -37.33 10.18
N GLU A 32 42.30 -36.53 11.08
CA GLU A 32 42.46 -35.09 10.90
C GLU A 32 43.47 -34.77 9.78
N ALA A 33 43.20 -33.71 9.01
CA ALA A 33 44.15 -33.09 8.10
C ALA A 33 44.38 -31.65 8.55
N THR A 34 45.54 -31.38 9.16
CA THR A 34 45.91 -30.05 9.66
C THR A 34 46.31 -29.12 8.53
N PHE A 35 45.66 -27.95 8.43
CA PHE A 35 46.16 -26.84 7.61
C PHE A 35 47.26 -26.09 8.38
N ASP A 36 48.52 -26.43 8.09
CA ASP A 36 49.68 -25.69 8.57
C ASP A 36 50.02 -24.54 7.62
N VAL A 37 50.34 -23.36 8.16
CA VAL A 37 50.53 -22.11 7.39
C VAL A 37 52.02 -21.82 7.21
N ALA A 38 52.66 -22.63 6.37
CA ALA A 38 54.06 -22.45 5.99
C ALA A 38 54.21 -21.62 4.70
N GLN A 39 55.03 -20.58 4.74
CA GLN A 39 55.37 -19.77 3.56
C GLN A 39 56.22 -20.60 2.57
N GLN A 40 55.81 -20.70 1.31
CA GLN A 40 56.68 -21.17 0.22
C GLN A 40 56.49 -20.33 -1.07
N ASN A 41 57.57 -20.22 -1.85
CA ASN A 41 57.67 -19.44 -3.07
C ASN A 41 56.91 -20.10 -4.25
N PRO A 42 56.52 -19.33 -5.29
CA PRO A 42 55.68 -19.85 -6.38
C PRO A 42 56.42 -20.89 -7.24
N PRO A 43 55.79 -22.05 -7.53
CA PRO A 43 56.29 -23.01 -8.51
C PRO A 43 55.97 -22.54 -9.95
N ALA A 44 56.81 -22.95 -10.91
CA ALA A 44 56.66 -22.58 -12.32
C ALA A 44 55.58 -23.38 -13.07
N ASN A 45 55.21 -22.87 -14.25
CA ASN A 45 54.18 -23.38 -15.17
C ASN A 45 54.04 -24.91 -15.22
N LYS A 46 52.79 -25.39 -15.02
CA LYS A 46 52.30 -26.65 -15.60
C LYS A 46 51.40 -26.34 -16.82
N PRO A 47 51.23 -27.27 -17.77
CA PRO A 47 50.24 -27.15 -18.85
C PRO A 47 48.81 -27.23 -18.31
N ASP A 48 47.84 -26.74 -19.08
CA ASP A 48 46.43 -26.70 -18.70
C ASP A 48 45.88 -28.08 -18.31
N GLU A 49 45.37 -28.17 -17.08
CA GLU A 49 44.57 -29.30 -16.63
C GLU A 49 43.15 -29.11 -17.18
N ALA A 50 42.70 -30.03 -18.03
CA ALA A 50 41.46 -29.86 -18.79
C ALA A 50 40.26 -29.66 -17.85
N ALA A 51 39.50 -28.59 -18.08
CA ALA A 51 38.32 -28.26 -17.29
C ALA A 51 37.36 -29.47 -17.22
N PRO A 52 36.73 -29.73 -16.07
CA PRO A 52 35.75 -30.81 -15.96
C PRO A 52 34.65 -30.59 -17.01
N PRO A 53 34.15 -31.67 -17.66
CA PRO A 53 33.12 -31.55 -18.67
C PRO A 53 31.91 -30.83 -18.07
N PRO A 54 31.25 -29.92 -18.82
CA PRO A 54 30.13 -29.16 -18.29
C PRO A 54 29.09 -30.13 -17.76
N VAL A 55 28.69 -29.95 -16.50
CA VAL A 55 27.56 -30.66 -15.93
C VAL A 55 26.32 -30.16 -16.66
N THR A 56 25.95 -30.86 -17.74
CA THR A 56 24.72 -30.60 -18.47
C THR A 56 23.58 -30.67 -17.46
N PRO A 57 22.85 -29.57 -17.20
CA PRO A 57 21.66 -29.65 -16.39
C PRO A 57 20.73 -30.64 -17.10
N THR A 58 20.19 -31.62 -16.38
CA THR A 58 19.09 -32.43 -16.89
C THR A 58 17.84 -31.54 -16.89
N ASP A 59 17.79 -30.62 -17.86
CA ASP A 59 16.88 -29.47 -17.93
C ASP A 59 15.48 -29.87 -18.41
N THR A 60 15.04 -31.06 -17.97
CA THR A 60 13.65 -31.46 -17.95
C THR A 60 12.95 -30.69 -16.84
N LYS A 61 12.83 -29.37 -17.02
CA LYS A 61 11.90 -28.52 -16.28
C LYS A 61 10.56 -29.26 -16.26
N PRO A 62 9.96 -29.53 -15.08
CA PRO A 62 8.74 -30.32 -15.02
C PRO A 62 7.67 -29.67 -15.91
N PRO A 63 6.90 -30.48 -16.66
CA PRO A 63 5.93 -29.94 -17.62
C PRO A 63 4.99 -28.99 -16.91
N ILE A 64 4.75 -27.82 -17.51
CA ILE A 64 3.85 -26.81 -16.96
C ILE A 64 2.50 -27.49 -16.70
N PRO A 65 1.96 -27.48 -15.47
CA PRO A 65 0.70 -28.14 -15.18
C PRO A 65 -0.41 -27.65 -16.11
N GLU A 66 -1.27 -28.57 -16.54
CA GLU A 66 -2.47 -28.24 -17.29
C GLU A 66 -3.32 -27.25 -16.50
N TRP A 67 -3.51 -26.03 -17.02
CA TRP A 67 -4.24 -24.98 -16.32
C TRP A 67 -5.67 -25.42 -16.06
N LYS A 68 -6.05 -25.43 -14.78
CA LYS A 68 -7.38 -25.82 -14.30
C LYS A 68 -7.83 -24.77 -13.30
N LYS A 69 -9.06 -24.26 -13.44
CA LYS A 69 -9.58 -23.28 -12.47
C LYS A 69 -9.66 -23.92 -11.08
N LEU A 70 -8.85 -23.40 -10.16
CA LEU A 70 -8.82 -23.80 -8.76
C LEU A 70 -9.83 -22.96 -7.95
N ASP A 71 -10.15 -23.42 -6.74
CA ASP A 71 -10.93 -22.66 -5.77
C ASP A 71 -10.00 -21.99 -4.76
N LEU A 72 -9.65 -20.72 -5.00
CA LEU A 72 -8.54 -20.04 -4.33
C LEU A 72 -8.98 -18.98 -3.31
N THR A 73 -10.24 -18.55 -3.33
CA THR A 73 -10.79 -17.62 -2.32
C THR A 73 -10.81 -18.26 -0.92
N GLY A 74 -10.88 -19.59 -0.83
CA GLY A 74 -10.74 -20.34 0.41
C GLY A 74 -9.37 -20.27 1.10
N TYR A 75 -8.33 -19.77 0.43
CA TYR A 75 -7.03 -19.48 1.06
C TYR A 75 -6.90 -18.04 1.58
N VAL A 76 -7.76 -17.11 1.13
CA VAL A 76 -7.63 -15.69 1.50
C VAL A 76 -8.21 -15.44 2.88
N ASP A 77 -7.46 -14.70 3.70
CA ASP A 77 -7.84 -14.30 5.05
C ASP A 77 -7.79 -12.77 5.19
N PRO A 78 -8.88 -12.03 4.90
CA PRO A 78 -8.87 -10.56 4.87
C PRO A 78 -8.59 -9.88 6.22
N LEU A 79 -8.45 -10.63 7.31
CA LEU A 79 -8.05 -10.13 8.62
C LEU A 79 -6.51 -10.01 8.77
N ILE A 80 -5.71 -10.68 7.91
CA ILE A 80 -4.25 -10.50 7.92
C ILE A 80 -3.90 -9.06 7.55
N GLY A 81 -3.22 -8.38 8.47
CA GLY A 81 -2.88 -6.95 8.38
C GLY A 81 -3.82 -6.03 9.16
N SER A 82 -4.88 -6.55 9.79
CA SER A 82 -5.82 -5.74 10.57
C SER A 82 -5.49 -5.65 12.07
N ASP A 83 -4.50 -6.40 12.55
CA ASP A 83 -4.06 -6.43 13.94
C ASP A 83 -2.83 -5.54 14.19
N GLU A 84 -2.65 -5.08 15.44
CA GLU A 84 -1.48 -4.33 15.89
C GLU A 84 -0.35 -5.29 16.26
N VAL A 85 0.92 -4.95 15.96
CA VAL A 85 2.06 -5.79 16.37
C VAL A 85 2.47 -5.39 17.79
N PRO A 86 2.28 -6.26 18.82
CA PRO A 86 2.51 -5.88 20.19
C PRO A 86 4.03 -5.69 20.48
N PRO A 87 4.41 -4.76 21.39
CA PRO A 87 5.82 -4.49 21.69
C PRO A 87 6.62 -5.70 22.21
N SER A 88 5.94 -6.76 22.67
CA SER A 88 6.55 -8.03 23.09
C SER A 88 7.29 -8.75 21.97
N ASP A 89 6.84 -8.58 20.73
CA ASP A 89 7.20 -9.47 19.62
C ASP A 89 8.43 -8.98 18.86
N VAL A 90 8.88 -7.75 19.14
CA VAL A 90 10.13 -7.16 18.64
C VAL A 90 11.01 -6.71 19.82
N PRO A 91 11.96 -7.55 20.25
CA PRO A 91 12.80 -7.27 21.42
C PRO A 91 13.53 -5.92 21.36
N GLY A 92 13.21 -5.04 22.30
CA GLY A 92 13.77 -3.69 22.39
C GLY A 92 12.95 -2.60 21.69
N SER A 93 11.79 -2.93 21.11
CA SER A 93 10.79 -1.91 20.76
C SER A 93 10.18 -1.31 22.02
N THR A 94 10.02 0.02 22.05
CA THR A 94 9.12 0.74 22.97
C THR A 94 7.84 1.18 22.29
N GLU A 95 7.69 0.90 21.00
CA GLU A 95 6.57 1.26 20.15
C GLU A 95 5.64 0.06 19.99
N TYR A 96 4.32 0.29 20.05
CA TYR A 96 3.36 -0.62 19.44
C TYR A 96 3.61 -0.54 17.93
N LEU A 97 3.99 -1.66 17.33
CA LEU A 97 4.47 -1.66 15.96
C LEU A 97 3.30 -1.74 14.99
N LEU A 98 3.48 -1.03 13.88
CA LEU A 98 2.41 -0.74 12.93
C LEU A 98 1.78 -2.04 12.42
N GLY A 99 0.47 -2.16 12.62
CA GLY A 99 -0.33 -3.14 11.91
C GLY A 99 -0.29 -2.88 10.39
N GLY A 100 -0.77 -3.84 9.61
CA GLY A 100 -0.91 -3.65 8.16
C GLY A 100 -1.97 -2.63 7.74
N PHE A 101 -2.73 -2.07 8.70
CA PHE A 101 -3.86 -1.15 8.51
C PHE A 101 -4.84 -1.56 7.40
N THR A 102 -5.07 -2.87 7.26
CA THR A 102 -6.08 -3.43 6.34
C THR A 102 -7.40 -3.65 7.07
N ALA A 103 -8.52 -3.61 6.36
CA ALA A 103 -9.85 -3.89 6.93
C ALA A 103 -10.55 -5.04 6.18
N PRO A 104 -11.32 -5.91 6.88
CA PRO A 104 -12.02 -7.04 6.29
C PRO A 104 -13.27 -6.58 5.52
N THR A 105 -13.06 -5.97 4.35
CA THR A 105 -14.13 -5.38 3.54
C THR A 105 -14.71 -6.35 2.51
N ALA A 106 -16.03 -6.31 2.37
CA ALA A 106 -16.69 -6.72 1.14
C ALA A 106 -16.38 -5.71 0.03
N SER A 107 -15.48 -6.11 -0.86
CA SER A 107 -15.05 -5.37 -2.05
C SER A 107 -14.95 -6.33 -3.24
N VAL A 108 -14.84 -5.80 -4.46
CA VAL A 108 -14.40 -6.56 -5.65
C VAL A 108 -13.02 -6.06 -6.09
N PRO A 109 -12.27 -6.81 -6.91
CA PRO A 109 -10.97 -6.35 -7.42
C PRO A 109 -11.06 -4.94 -8.03
N PHE A 110 -10.23 -4.02 -7.53
CA PHE A 110 -10.17 -2.60 -7.85
C PHE A 110 -11.48 -1.81 -7.62
N GLY A 111 -12.43 -2.32 -6.85
CA GLY A 111 -13.76 -1.72 -6.65
C GLY A 111 -13.75 -0.32 -6.03
N MET A 112 -14.75 0.50 -6.37
CA MET A 112 -15.05 1.79 -5.72
C MET A 112 -15.58 1.56 -4.29
N VAL A 113 -16.33 0.47 -4.08
CA VAL A 113 -16.94 0.12 -2.79
C VAL A 113 -16.07 -0.87 -2.02
N ALA A 114 -15.79 -0.52 -0.77
CA ALA A 114 -15.07 -1.32 0.22
C ALA A 114 -15.92 -1.37 1.52
N PHE A 115 -17.06 -2.06 1.42
CA PHE A 115 -18.09 -2.09 2.45
C PHE A 115 -17.67 -3.02 3.60
N GLY A 116 -17.45 -2.50 4.80
CA GLY A 116 -16.92 -3.30 5.90
C GLY A 116 -17.03 -2.61 7.26
N PRO A 117 -16.69 -3.31 8.35
CA PRO A 117 -16.74 -2.78 9.71
C PRO A 117 -15.75 -1.64 9.92
N ASP A 118 -16.07 -0.76 10.88
CA ASP A 118 -15.14 0.15 11.54
C ASP A 118 -15.25 0.00 13.06
N THR A 119 -14.11 -0.01 13.74
CA THR A 119 -14.00 -0.07 15.20
C THR A 119 -13.81 1.34 15.78
N PRO A 120 -13.86 1.53 17.11
CA PRO A 120 -13.30 2.72 17.74
C PRO A 120 -11.87 3.00 17.24
N SER A 121 -11.54 4.27 17.05
CA SER A 121 -10.19 4.68 16.67
C SER A 121 -9.20 4.48 17.83
N LEU A 122 -7.97 4.09 17.50
CA LEU A 122 -6.87 3.99 18.46
C LEU A 122 -6.53 5.36 19.06
N SER A 123 -5.89 5.36 20.23
CA SER A 123 -5.36 6.58 20.87
C SER A 123 -4.14 7.16 20.15
N THR A 124 -3.51 6.38 19.26
CA THR A 124 -2.33 6.72 18.45
C THR A 124 -2.63 7.84 17.44
N PRO A 125 -2.11 9.08 17.60
CA PRO A 125 -2.55 10.26 16.83
C PRO A 125 -2.13 10.35 15.35
N TRP A 126 -1.74 9.23 14.74
CA TRP A 126 -1.48 9.09 13.30
C TRP A 126 -2.17 7.85 12.70
N SER A 127 -2.80 7.02 13.53
CA SER A 127 -3.52 5.82 13.05
C SER A 127 -4.67 6.21 12.12
N PRO A 128 -4.91 5.47 11.02
CA PRO A 128 -6.14 5.61 10.26
C PRO A 128 -7.37 5.25 11.11
N SER A 129 -8.51 5.87 10.80
CA SER A 129 -9.81 5.41 11.27
C SER A 129 -10.32 4.33 10.33
N GLY A 130 -10.87 3.26 10.88
CA GLY A 130 -11.19 2.04 10.15
C GLY A 130 -11.42 0.89 11.13
N TYR A 131 -10.91 -0.29 10.80
CA TYR A 131 -11.01 -1.49 11.64
C TYR A 131 -9.65 -1.84 12.24
N HIS A 132 -9.64 -2.16 13.55
CA HIS A 132 -8.47 -2.60 14.31
C HIS A 132 -8.83 -3.88 15.08
N TYR A 133 -8.16 -4.99 14.77
CA TYR A 133 -8.51 -6.34 15.25
C TYR A 133 -8.55 -6.53 16.79
N PRO A 134 -7.78 -5.81 17.62
CA PRO A 134 -7.94 -5.90 19.09
C PRO A 134 -9.31 -5.44 19.62
N SER A 135 -10.12 -4.74 18.81
CA SER A 135 -11.38 -4.15 19.24
C SER A 135 -12.59 -5.08 19.07
N LYS A 136 -13.25 -5.37 20.19
CA LYS A 136 -14.51 -6.15 20.27
C LYS A 136 -15.78 -5.31 20.06
N SER A 137 -15.66 -4.16 19.40
CA SER A 137 -16.77 -3.23 19.17
C SER A 137 -16.70 -2.62 17.77
N ILE A 138 -17.84 -2.59 17.09
CA ILE A 138 -18.04 -1.94 15.77
C ILE A 138 -18.91 -0.70 15.96
N THR A 139 -18.45 0.42 15.40
CA THR A 139 -19.13 1.73 15.41
C THR A 139 -20.03 1.94 14.18
N GLY A 140 -19.81 1.17 13.12
CA GLY A 140 -20.64 1.15 11.92
C GLY A 140 -19.95 0.42 10.76
N PHE A 141 -20.62 0.42 9.61
CA PHE A 141 -20.17 -0.19 8.36
C PHE A 141 -20.06 0.88 7.27
N ASN A 142 -18.85 1.15 6.80
CA ASN A 142 -18.53 2.26 5.89
C ASN A 142 -18.31 1.80 4.45
N LEU A 143 -18.71 2.61 3.45
CA LEU A 143 -18.78 2.22 2.03
C LEU A 143 -17.49 2.42 1.23
N ILE A 144 -16.69 3.42 1.57
CA ILE A 144 -15.39 3.75 0.94
C ILE A 144 -14.37 3.85 2.06
N ARG A 145 -13.12 3.40 1.85
CA ARG A 145 -11.97 3.63 2.73
C ARG A 145 -10.65 3.46 1.96
N LEU A 146 -9.55 3.86 2.59
CA LEU A 146 -8.19 3.48 2.20
C LEU A 146 -7.77 2.18 2.92
N SER A 147 -6.76 1.49 2.40
CA SER A 147 -6.20 0.26 2.98
C SER A 147 -4.68 0.36 3.03
N GLY A 148 -4.05 0.00 4.15
CA GLY A 148 -2.60 -0.03 4.30
C GLY A 148 -1.91 1.34 4.37
N VAL A 149 -2.60 2.39 4.85
CA VAL A 149 -2.04 3.75 4.93
C VAL A 149 -1.66 4.15 6.36
N GLY A 150 -0.45 4.68 6.54
CA GLY A 150 0.12 5.04 7.85
C GLY A 150 -0.29 6.42 8.38
N CYS A 151 -1.49 6.90 8.06
CA CYS A 151 -1.93 8.28 8.31
C CYS A 151 -3.42 8.33 8.67
N TYR A 152 -3.89 9.50 9.14
CA TYR A 152 -5.31 9.82 9.12
C TYR A 152 -5.90 9.63 7.71
N SER A 153 -6.74 8.61 7.56
CA SER A 153 -7.68 8.39 6.47
C SER A 153 -9.06 8.13 7.04
N GLY A 154 -10.12 8.39 6.27
CA GLY A 154 -11.50 8.20 6.72
C GLY A 154 -12.31 7.22 5.87
N GLY A 155 -13.22 6.51 6.53
CA GLY A 155 -14.33 5.81 5.90
C GLY A 155 -15.57 6.71 5.79
N THR A 156 -16.34 6.60 4.70
CA THR A 156 -17.53 7.47 4.45
C THR A 156 -18.87 6.73 4.34
N VAL A 157 -19.89 7.41 4.90
CA VAL A 157 -21.30 6.99 5.00
C VAL A 157 -21.53 5.72 5.86
N PRO A 158 -21.30 5.78 7.19
CA PRO A 158 -21.48 4.60 8.05
C PRO A 158 -22.95 4.22 8.28
N PHE A 159 -23.20 2.92 8.22
CA PHE A 159 -24.44 2.24 8.59
C PHE A 159 -24.24 1.48 9.91
N LEU A 160 -25.10 1.66 10.91
CA LEU A 160 -25.06 0.91 12.18
C LEU A 160 -26.46 0.32 12.47
N PRO A 161 -26.65 -1.01 12.38
CA PRO A 161 -27.87 -1.64 12.86
C PRO A 161 -27.92 -1.60 14.39
N ALA A 162 -29.12 -1.48 14.95
CA ALA A 162 -29.34 -1.34 16.39
C ALA A 162 -30.70 -1.89 16.82
N THR A 163 -30.82 -2.27 18.09
CA THR A 163 -32.10 -2.58 18.74
C THR A 163 -32.57 -1.44 19.66
N ASP A 164 -31.70 -0.48 19.97
CA ASP A 164 -32.00 0.71 20.78
C ASP A 164 -31.48 2.02 20.14
N ALA A 165 -32.28 3.08 20.26
CA ALA A 165 -32.01 4.39 19.65
C ALA A 165 -30.75 5.08 20.20
N SER A 166 -30.27 4.73 21.40
CA SER A 166 -29.06 5.28 22.03
C SER A 166 -27.74 4.62 21.57
N GLN A 167 -27.77 3.38 21.05
CA GLN A 167 -26.54 2.66 20.67
C GLN A 167 -25.64 3.43 19.69
N THR A 168 -24.39 3.68 20.07
CA THR A 168 -23.34 4.27 19.22
C THR A 168 -22.36 3.23 18.65
N SER A 169 -22.51 1.98 19.07
CA SER A 169 -21.73 0.82 18.64
C SER A 169 -22.48 -0.47 19.01
N ALA A 170 -21.97 -1.61 18.56
CA ALA A 170 -22.39 -2.95 19.00
C ALA A 170 -21.17 -3.86 19.24
N VAL A 171 -21.32 -4.83 20.15
CA VAL A 171 -20.25 -5.72 20.65
C VAL A 171 -20.24 -7.06 19.93
N PHE A 172 -19.07 -7.62 19.63
CA PHE A 172 -18.90 -8.89 18.91
C PHE A 172 -17.66 -9.69 19.39
N ASP A 173 -17.49 -10.94 18.92
CA ASP A 173 -16.29 -11.74 19.17
C ASP A 173 -15.77 -12.47 17.92
N HIS A 174 -14.54 -12.15 17.51
CA HIS A 174 -13.89 -12.66 16.30
C HIS A 174 -13.88 -14.19 16.17
N GLY A 175 -13.78 -14.93 17.29
CA GLY A 175 -13.55 -16.37 17.29
C GLY A 175 -14.80 -17.22 17.01
N LYS A 176 -15.99 -16.61 16.97
CA LYS A 176 -17.28 -17.28 16.74
C LYS A 176 -18.19 -16.52 15.80
N ASP A 177 -18.19 -15.20 15.94
CA ASP A 177 -19.24 -14.33 15.45
C ASP A 177 -18.80 -13.48 14.25
N GLU A 178 -17.53 -13.56 13.80
CA GLU A 178 -17.00 -12.81 12.64
C GLU A 178 -16.53 -13.76 11.51
N ILE A 179 -16.85 -13.44 10.25
CA ILE A 179 -16.38 -14.17 9.07
C ILE A 179 -16.03 -13.19 7.95
N ALA A 180 -14.73 -13.07 7.63
CA ALA A 180 -14.24 -12.29 6.49
C ALA A 180 -13.80 -13.21 5.33
N LYS A 181 -14.21 -12.88 4.09
CA LYS A 181 -13.83 -13.58 2.84
C LYS A 181 -13.75 -12.60 1.67
N PRO A 182 -13.09 -12.94 0.55
CA PRO A 182 -13.06 -12.06 -0.63
C PRO A 182 -14.47 -11.71 -1.12
N GLY A 183 -14.83 -10.42 -1.03
CA GLY A 183 -16.17 -9.93 -1.43
C GLY A 183 -17.31 -10.22 -0.45
N TYR A 184 -17.02 -10.68 0.77
CA TYR A 184 -18.02 -10.97 1.78
C TYR A 184 -17.52 -10.73 3.20
N TYR A 185 -18.31 -10.03 4.00
CA TYR A 185 -18.11 -9.91 5.43
C TYR A 185 -19.40 -10.29 6.17
N HIS A 186 -19.27 -10.97 7.29
CA HIS A 186 -20.37 -11.26 8.20
C HIS A 186 -19.95 -10.99 9.64
N VAL A 187 -20.84 -10.40 10.43
CA VAL A 187 -20.70 -10.35 11.89
C VAL A 187 -22.03 -10.56 12.60
N LYS A 188 -21.98 -11.28 13.72
CA LYS A 188 -23.05 -11.37 14.70
C LYS A 188 -22.71 -10.56 15.94
N PHE A 189 -23.64 -9.73 16.39
CA PHE A 189 -23.45 -8.92 17.58
C PHE A 189 -23.84 -9.69 18.84
N THR A 190 -22.89 -9.89 19.75
CA THR A 190 -23.06 -10.67 20.98
C THR A 190 -24.00 -9.99 21.99
N ASP A 191 -24.12 -8.66 21.94
CA ASP A 191 -24.99 -7.86 22.83
C ASP A 191 -26.47 -7.85 22.40
N THR A 192 -26.72 -7.85 21.11
CA THR A 192 -28.05 -7.61 20.49
C THR A 192 -28.55 -8.80 19.69
N ASN A 193 -27.71 -9.81 19.43
CA ASN A 193 -27.95 -10.96 18.56
C ASN A 193 -28.34 -10.61 17.11
N VAL A 194 -28.09 -9.37 16.67
CA VAL A 194 -28.28 -8.93 15.29
C VAL A 194 -27.17 -9.53 14.42
N GLU A 195 -27.54 -10.16 13.31
CA GLU A 195 -26.60 -10.67 12.30
C GLU A 195 -26.54 -9.69 11.11
N THR A 196 -25.33 -9.42 10.63
CA THR A 196 -25.07 -8.53 9.50
C THR A 196 -24.28 -9.27 8.43
N ASP A 197 -24.82 -9.33 7.21
CA ASP A 197 -24.09 -9.80 6.02
C ASP A 197 -23.79 -8.60 5.10
N LEU A 198 -22.57 -8.50 4.57
CA LEU A 198 -22.14 -7.49 3.58
C LEU A 198 -21.59 -8.16 2.32
N THR A 199 -21.89 -7.61 1.14
CA THR A 199 -21.23 -7.93 -0.13
C THR A 199 -21.18 -6.68 -1.03
N ALA A 200 -20.45 -6.73 -2.15
CA ALA A 200 -20.29 -5.59 -3.05
C ALA A 200 -20.21 -5.98 -4.54
N THR A 201 -20.63 -5.06 -5.40
CA THR A 201 -20.23 -4.97 -6.81
C THR A 201 -19.15 -3.88 -6.96
N THR A 202 -18.81 -3.44 -8.17
CA THR A 202 -17.80 -2.39 -8.37
C THR A 202 -18.16 -1.07 -7.68
N ARG A 203 -19.43 -0.65 -7.71
CA ARG A 203 -19.92 0.67 -7.23
C ARG A 203 -21.15 0.58 -6.32
N THR A 204 -21.62 -0.63 -5.99
CA THR A 204 -22.80 -0.85 -5.15
C THR A 204 -22.47 -1.77 -3.98
N GLY A 205 -22.68 -1.30 -2.75
CA GLY A 205 -22.70 -2.15 -1.57
C GLY A 205 -24.07 -2.82 -1.42
N LEU A 206 -24.10 -4.07 -0.96
CA LEU A 206 -25.33 -4.76 -0.58
C LEU A 206 -25.17 -5.28 0.85
N ALA A 207 -26.21 -5.15 1.66
CA ALA A 207 -26.21 -5.69 3.02
C ALA A 207 -27.55 -6.34 3.38
N LYS A 208 -27.49 -7.24 4.37
CA LYS A 208 -28.65 -7.69 5.15
C LYS A 208 -28.39 -7.38 6.61
N PHE A 209 -29.43 -6.97 7.32
CA PHE A 209 -29.45 -6.87 8.78
C PHE A 209 -30.60 -7.73 9.30
N ALA A 210 -30.29 -8.81 10.02
CA ALA A 210 -31.26 -9.73 10.60
C ALA A 210 -31.37 -9.50 12.11
N TYR A 211 -32.48 -8.90 12.52
CA TYR A 211 -32.79 -8.55 13.91
C TYR A 211 -33.60 -9.69 14.57
N PRO A 212 -33.29 -10.08 15.82
CA PRO A 212 -34.01 -11.14 16.51
C PRO A 212 -35.53 -10.95 16.58
N ALA A 213 -36.26 -12.06 16.67
CA ALA A 213 -37.71 -12.04 16.79
C ALA A 213 -38.15 -11.27 18.05
N GLY A 214 -38.89 -10.18 17.87
CA GLY A 214 -39.40 -9.34 18.95
C GLY A 214 -38.46 -8.21 19.41
N SER A 215 -37.28 -8.03 18.83
CA SER A 215 -36.50 -6.80 19.02
C SER A 215 -37.02 -5.66 18.14
N ASN A 216 -36.65 -4.42 18.45
CA ASN A 216 -36.75 -3.35 17.46
C ASN A 216 -35.78 -3.63 16.30
N ALA A 217 -36.16 -3.23 15.08
CA ALA A 217 -35.28 -3.21 13.92
C ALA A 217 -34.98 -1.75 13.57
N LEU A 218 -33.83 -1.24 14.03
CA LEU A 218 -33.38 0.14 13.80
C LEU A 218 -32.10 0.16 12.97
N LEU A 219 -32.01 1.04 11.98
CA LEU A 219 -30.79 1.26 11.20
C LEU A 219 -30.39 2.72 11.23
N LYS A 220 -29.18 3.00 11.72
CA LYS A 220 -28.63 4.36 11.79
C LYS A 220 -27.75 4.58 10.56
N ILE A 221 -27.95 5.71 9.89
CA ILE A 221 -27.22 6.09 8.68
C ILE A 221 -26.71 7.52 8.89
N THR A 222 -25.43 7.77 8.63
CA THR A 222 -24.83 9.10 8.78
C THR A 222 -24.02 9.48 7.54
N ALA A 223 -24.36 10.59 6.90
CA ALA A 223 -23.64 11.17 5.77
C ALA A 223 -22.42 11.99 6.23
N LYS A 224 -21.40 11.33 6.78
CA LYS A 224 -20.12 11.92 7.22
C LYS A 224 -18.94 10.98 6.90
N THR A 225 -17.72 11.47 7.07
CA THR A 225 -16.53 10.62 7.24
C THR A 225 -16.29 10.31 8.73
N ASN A 226 -15.59 9.22 9.05
CA ASN A 226 -15.37 8.74 10.42
C ASN A 226 -14.15 9.36 11.14
N SER A 227 -13.16 9.87 10.40
CA SER A 227 -11.87 10.34 10.93
C SER A 227 -11.82 11.84 11.23
N ILE A 228 -12.44 12.63 10.37
CA ILE A 228 -12.49 14.09 10.41
C ILE A 228 -13.96 14.51 10.45
N GLY A 229 -14.30 15.59 11.14
CA GLY A 229 -15.70 16.03 11.33
C GLY A 229 -16.43 16.51 10.06
N TYR A 230 -15.98 16.16 8.86
CA TYR A 230 -16.58 16.64 7.61
C TYR A 230 -18.02 16.15 7.45
N GLY A 231 -18.89 17.13 7.17
CA GLY A 231 -20.33 16.95 7.14
C GLY A 231 -20.89 16.46 5.81
N GLY A 232 -22.21 16.45 5.77
CA GLY A 232 -23.01 16.06 4.64
C GLY A 232 -24.49 16.35 4.89
N ASN A 233 -25.34 15.81 4.04
CA ASN A 233 -26.79 15.84 4.18
C ASN A 233 -27.38 14.52 3.67
N LEU A 234 -28.57 14.18 4.15
CA LEU A 234 -29.36 13.08 3.60
C LEU A 234 -30.85 13.45 3.56
N GLN A 235 -31.56 12.79 2.64
CA GLN A 235 -33.01 12.86 2.46
C GLN A 235 -33.59 11.45 2.53
N ILE A 236 -34.86 11.38 2.92
CA ILE A 236 -35.58 10.13 3.17
C ILE A 236 -36.88 10.16 2.38
N ASP A 237 -37.12 9.11 1.59
CA ASP A 237 -38.38 8.89 0.89
C ASP A 237 -38.95 7.52 1.29
N THR A 238 -39.95 7.54 2.16
CA THR A 238 -40.66 6.35 2.65
C THR A 238 -41.62 5.75 1.62
N ALA A 239 -41.98 6.49 0.56
CA ALA A 239 -42.86 6.00 -0.50
C ALA A 239 -42.08 5.17 -1.53
N THR A 240 -40.83 5.53 -1.83
CA THR A 240 -39.92 4.68 -2.65
C THR A 240 -39.03 3.73 -1.84
N GLN A 241 -39.06 3.84 -0.50
CA GLN A 241 -38.19 3.10 0.43
C GLN A 241 -36.70 3.39 0.18
N THR A 242 -36.34 4.67 0.07
CA THR A 242 -34.97 5.11 -0.21
C THR A 242 -34.44 6.14 0.78
N VAL A 243 -33.12 6.16 0.93
CA VAL A 243 -32.36 7.23 1.60
C VAL A 243 -31.20 7.61 0.69
N SER A 244 -31.05 8.90 0.41
CA SER A 244 -30.00 9.39 -0.49
C SER A 244 -29.37 10.66 0.06
N GLY A 245 -28.17 11.01 -0.43
CA GLY A 245 -27.49 12.19 0.08
C GLY A 245 -26.05 12.32 -0.39
N SER A 246 -25.31 13.18 0.32
CA SER A 246 -23.90 13.46 0.07
C SER A 246 -23.14 13.60 1.38
N ALA A 247 -22.03 12.88 1.52
CA ALA A 247 -20.99 13.12 2.51
C ALA A 247 -19.78 13.81 1.86
N THR A 248 -18.81 14.22 2.68
CA THR A 248 -17.54 14.80 2.23
C THR A 248 -16.40 13.87 2.65
N GLY A 249 -15.64 13.37 1.68
CA GLY A 249 -14.39 12.64 1.89
C GLY A 249 -13.17 13.54 1.71
N GLY A 250 -11.98 12.97 1.87
CA GLY A 250 -10.71 13.70 1.81
C GLY A 250 -10.09 13.94 3.19
N GLY A 251 -9.09 14.81 3.23
CA GLY A 251 -8.34 15.15 4.42
C GLY A 251 -7.22 14.17 4.77
N PHE A 252 -6.82 13.26 3.87
CA PHE A 252 -5.70 12.35 4.08
C PHE A 252 -4.43 13.05 4.60
N CYS A 253 -3.80 12.50 5.65
CA CYS A 253 -2.69 13.11 6.39
C CYS A 253 -2.93 14.58 6.81
N SER A 254 -4.19 14.98 7.05
CA SER A 254 -4.61 16.36 7.31
C SER A 254 -4.28 17.37 6.18
N ASN A 255 -4.25 16.92 4.92
CA ASN A 255 -3.92 17.75 3.74
C ASN A 255 -4.92 18.92 3.47
N GLY A 256 -6.10 18.91 4.11
CA GLY A 256 -7.15 19.92 3.97
C GLY A 256 -7.90 19.92 2.63
N GLN A 257 -7.58 19.02 1.69
CA GLN A 257 -8.31 18.87 0.43
C GLN A 257 -9.45 17.85 0.58
N THR A 258 -10.60 18.14 -0.03
CA THR A 258 -11.81 17.31 0.07
C THR A 258 -12.44 17.02 -1.29
N TYR A 259 -13.25 15.95 -1.32
CA TYR A 259 -14.06 15.54 -2.47
C TYR A 259 -15.46 15.11 -2.01
N PRO A 260 -16.50 15.27 -2.84
CA PRO A 260 -17.85 14.81 -2.49
C PRO A 260 -17.98 13.29 -2.64
N VAL A 261 -18.83 12.68 -1.82
CA VAL A 261 -19.26 11.28 -1.91
C VAL A 261 -20.78 11.25 -1.87
N TYR A 262 -21.41 10.84 -2.97
CA TYR A 262 -22.86 10.70 -3.09
C TYR A 262 -23.28 9.25 -2.91
N PHE A 263 -24.45 9.04 -2.32
CA PHE A 263 -25.01 7.70 -2.12
C PHE A 263 -26.52 7.68 -2.41
N PHE A 264 -27.00 6.50 -2.85
CA PHE A 264 -28.41 6.20 -3.03
C PHE A 264 -28.68 4.79 -2.49
N ALA A 265 -29.31 4.72 -1.32
CA ALA A 265 -29.71 3.48 -0.65
C ALA A 265 -31.17 3.15 -0.95
N GLN A 266 -31.44 1.91 -1.34
CA GLN A 266 -32.78 1.34 -1.53
C GLN A 266 -32.95 0.11 -0.63
N PHE A 267 -34.08 0.07 0.09
CA PHE A 267 -34.42 -1.00 1.04
C PHE A 267 -35.47 -1.96 0.46
N ASP A 268 -35.51 -3.19 0.99
CA ASP A 268 -36.56 -4.17 0.65
C ASP A 268 -37.71 -4.26 1.68
N GLN A 269 -37.58 -3.56 2.81
CA GLN A 269 -38.61 -3.43 3.84
C GLN A 269 -39.10 -1.98 3.98
N PRO A 270 -40.41 -1.76 4.21
CA PRO A 270 -40.94 -0.43 4.54
C PRO A 270 -40.44 0.03 5.91
N PHE A 271 -40.13 1.32 6.01
CA PHE A 271 -39.63 1.96 7.22
C PHE A 271 -40.27 3.32 7.47
N THR A 272 -40.04 3.82 8.69
CA THR A 272 -40.28 5.21 9.08
C THR A 272 -38.96 5.83 9.56
N GLY A 273 -38.83 7.15 9.50
CA GLY A 273 -37.62 7.84 9.97
C GLY A 273 -37.65 9.32 9.62
N THR A 274 -36.82 10.09 10.31
CA THR A 274 -36.67 11.54 10.10
C THR A 274 -35.20 11.88 9.99
N ALA A 275 -34.84 12.78 9.08
CA ALA A 275 -33.47 13.28 8.95
C ALA A 275 -33.18 14.33 10.03
N SER A 276 -32.06 14.18 10.73
CA SER A 276 -31.50 15.17 11.66
C SER A 276 -30.16 15.65 11.10
N GLY A 277 -30.23 16.61 10.19
CA GLY A 277 -29.08 17.11 9.44
C GLY A 277 -28.42 16.02 8.59
N ALA A 278 -27.23 15.57 9.02
CA ALA A 278 -26.44 14.55 8.32
C ALA A 278 -26.74 13.11 8.80
N SER A 279 -27.65 12.89 9.73
CA SER A 279 -27.90 11.56 10.32
C SER A 279 -29.39 11.20 10.37
N THR A 280 -29.71 9.92 10.33
CA THR A 280 -31.06 9.41 10.64
C THR A 280 -31.01 8.06 11.35
N THR A 281 -32.10 7.71 12.02
CA THR A 281 -32.42 6.36 12.45
C THR A 281 -33.71 5.95 11.73
N LEU A 282 -33.64 4.90 10.93
CA LEU A 282 -34.80 4.27 10.30
C LEU A 282 -35.35 3.20 11.26
N THR A 283 -36.67 3.11 11.35
CA THR A 283 -37.41 2.11 12.13
C THR A 283 -38.23 1.25 11.18
N PHE A 284 -37.93 -0.04 11.12
CA PHE A 284 -38.61 -1.01 10.26
C PHE A 284 -39.76 -1.71 10.99
N ALA A 285 -40.76 -2.17 10.23
CA ALA A 285 -41.83 -3.00 10.79
C ALA A 285 -41.31 -4.39 11.17
N PRO A 286 -41.80 -5.02 12.25
CA PRO A 286 -41.47 -6.41 12.58
C PRO A 286 -41.88 -7.38 11.47
N ALA A 287 -41.20 -8.52 11.39
CA ALA A 287 -41.56 -9.62 10.47
C ALA A 287 -43.04 -10.01 10.59
N ALA A 288 -43.72 -10.16 9.45
CA ALA A 288 -45.15 -10.48 9.39
C ALA A 288 -45.52 -11.85 10.01
N THR A 289 -44.56 -12.77 10.12
CA THR A 289 -44.73 -14.05 10.82
C THR A 289 -44.22 -13.93 12.25
N ALA A 290 -45.11 -14.00 13.23
CA ALA A 290 -44.76 -13.95 14.65
C ALA A 290 -43.68 -14.99 15.01
N GLY A 291 -42.68 -14.59 15.79
CA GLY A 291 -41.54 -15.44 16.14
C GLY A 291 -40.44 -15.54 15.07
N SER A 292 -40.59 -14.90 13.90
CA SER A 292 -39.52 -14.79 12.89
C SER A 292 -38.62 -13.58 13.14
N PRO A 293 -37.33 -13.64 12.76
CA PRO A 293 -36.46 -12.46 12.77
C PRO A 293 -36.92 -11.44 11.71
N THR A 294 -36.72 -10.16 12.00
CA THR A 294 -36.94 -9.09 11.01
C THR A 294 -35.68 -8.96 10.16
N VAL A 295 -35.76 -9.19 8.86
CA VAL A 295 -34.61 -9.10 7.95
C VAL A 295 -34.78 -7.89 7.04
N VAL A 296 -33.81 -6.99 7.06
CA VAL A 296 -33.77 -5.78 6.24
C VAL A 296 -32.64 -5.93 5.22
N GLY A 297 -32.99 -6.07 3.94
CA GLY A 297 -32.04 -5.95 2.84
C GLY A 297 -31.88 -4.49 2.40
N VAL A 298 -30.65 -4.11 2.05
CA VAL A 298 -30.33 -2.82 1.45
C VAL A 298 -29.35 -2.96 0.30
N LYS A 299 -29.55 -2.16 -0.74
CA LYS A 299 -28.59 -1.92 -1.83
C LYS A 299 -28.20 -0.45 -1.79
N VAL A 300 -26.91 -0.12 -1.83
CA VAL A 300 -26.41 1.27 -1.76
C VAL A 300 -25.44 1.54 -2.89
N GLY A 301 -25.89 2.30 -3.88
CA GLY A 301 -25.02 2.81 -4.94
C GLY A 301 -24.22 3.99 -4.44
N VAL A 302 -22.97 4.09 -4.91
CA VAL A 302 -22.01 5.14 -4.58
C VAL A 302 -21.59 5.86 -5.84
N SER A 303 -21.32 7.17 -5.76
CA SER A 303 -20.76 7.97 -6.85
C SER A 303 -19.96 9.15 -6.28
N TYR A 304 -18.91 9.58 -6.98
CA TYR A 304 -18.22 10.83 -6.66
C TYR A 304 -18.84 12.06 -7.37
N VAL A 305 -19.87 11.86 -8.20
CA VAL A 305 -20.41 12.87 -9.12
C VAL A 305 -21.80 13.38 -8.72
N SER A 306 -22.76 12.49 -8.47
CA SER A 306 -24.13 12.88 -8.10
C SER A 306 -24.96 11.75 -7.47
N ILE A 307 -26.10 12.11 -6.88
CA ILE A 307 -27.09 11.13 -6.39
C ILE A 307 -27.72 10.34 -7.56
N ASP A 308 -27.96 10.98 -8.71
CA ASP A 308 -28.49 10.30 -9.89
C ASP A 308 -27.48 9.30 -10.49
N ASN A 309 -26.19 9.63 -10.44
CA ASN A 309 -25.11 8.73 -10.82
C ASN A 309 -25.00 7.54 -9.84
N ALA A 310 -25.09 7.79 -8.53
CA ALA A 310 -25.13 6.73 -7.51
C ALA A 310 -26.32 5.79 -7.72
N LYS A 311 -27.48 6.33 -8.09
CA LYS A 311 -28.70 5.58 -8.44
C LYS A 311 -28.54 4.77 -9.72
N ASP A 312 -27.96 5.34 -10.78
CA ASP A 312 -27.64 4.65 -12.04
C ASP A 312 -26.65 3.49 -11.83
N ASN A 313 -25.63 3.68 -10.99
CA ASN A 313 -24.70 2.63 -10.57
C ASN A 313 -25.43 1.46 -9.89
N LEU A 314 -26.28 1.73 -8.89
CA LEU A 314 -27.11 0.71 -8.23
C LEU A 314 -28.00 -0.01 -9.23
N GLN A 315 -28.66 0.73 -10.13
CA GLN A 315 -29.60 0.18 -11.10
C GLN A 315 -28.91 -0.73 -12.12
N LYS A 316 -27.76 -0.33 -12.65
CA LYS A 316 -26.97 -1.12 -13.61
C LYS A 316 -26.32 -2.35 -13.00
N GLU A 317 -25.72 -2.21 -11.82
CA GLU A 317 -24.88 -3.29 -11.25
C GLU A 317 -25.68 -4.27 -10.38
N SER A 318 -26.78 -3.85 -9.75
CA SER A 318 -27.39 -4.63 -8.66
C SER A 318 -28.91 -4.82 -8.71
N SER A 319 -29.66 -4.07 -9.55
CA SER A 319 -31.14 -4.04 -9.48
C SER A 319 -31.78 -5.44 -9.49
N GLY A 320 -31.42 -6.27 -10.47
CA GLY A 320 -31.90 -7.64 -10.62
C GLY A 320 -31.19 -8.70 -9.77
N LEU A 321 -30.22 -8.34 -8.93
CA LEU A 321 -29.49 -9.29 -8.08
C LEU A 321 -30.13 -9.47 -6.71
N THR A 322 -30.16 -10.70 -6.20
CA THR A 322 -30.27 -10.97 -4.76
C THR A 322 -28.89 -10.83 -4.09
N PHE A 323 -28.87 -10.69 -2.76
CA PHE A 323 -27.62 -10.66 -1.99
C PHE A 323 -26.73 -11.89 -2.26
N GLU A 324 -27.30 -13.10 -2.31
CA GLU A 324 -26.53 -14.33 -2.59
C GLU A 324 -25.97 -14.36 -4.03
N GLN A 325 -26.67 -13.76 -4.99
CA GLN A 325 -26.17 -13.64 -6.36
C GLN A 325 -24.99 -12.66 -6.44
N ALA A 326 -25.09 -11.49 -5.78
CA ALA A 326 -23.99 -10.54 -5.67
C ALA A 326 -22.77 -11.15 -4.95
N ARG A 327 -22.99 -11.81 -3.81
CA ARG A 327 -21.95 -12.52 -3.04
C ARG A 327 -21.23 -13.57 -3.87
N LYS A 328 -21.97 -14.37 -4.64
CA LYS A 328 -21.40 -15.37 -5.55
C LYS A 328 -20.66 -14.74 -6.74
N GLN A 329 -21.09 -13.56 -7.23
CA GLN A 329 -20.37 -12.83 -8.27
C GLN A 329 -19.07 -12.21 -7.75
N ALA A 330 -19.06 -11.67 -6.53
CA ALA A 330 -17.87 -11.11 -5.89
C ALA A 330 -16.81 -12.20 -5.64
N ASP A 331 -17.19 -13.34 -5.05
CA ASP A 331 -16.32 -14.51 -4.91
C ASP A 331 -15.81 -15.02 -6.27
N ALA A 332 -16.68 -15.15 -7.28
CA ALA A 332 -16.27 -15.59 -8.61
C ALA A 332 -15.30 -14.61 -9.31
N ALA A 333 -15.44 -13.30 -9.07
CA ALA A 333 -14.53 -12.27 -9.57
C ALA A 333 -13.16 -12.39 -8.87
N TRP A 334 -13.13 -12.48 -7.55
CA TRP A 334 -11.91 -12.70 -6.78
C TRP A 334 -11.19 -13.99 -7.16
N ASN A 335 -11.90 -15.13 -7.18
CA ASN A 335 -11.31 -16.41 -7.56
C ASN A 335 -10.73 -16.37 -8.99
N THR A 336 -11.34 -15.60 -9.90
CA THR A 336 -10.80 -15.41 -11.26
C THR A 336 -9.48 -14.64 -11.28
N ARG A 337 -9.30 -13.63 -10.40
CA ARG A 337 -8.01 -12.91 -10.25
C ARG A 337 -6.96 -13.73 -9.51
N LEU A 338 -7.33 -14.46 -8.47
CA LEU A 338 -6.41 -15.34 -7.74
C LEU A 338 -5.86 -16.45 -8.66
N ASN A 339 -6.67 -16.94 -9.61
CA ASN A 339 -6.23 -17.90 -10.62
C ASN A 339 -5.24 -17.35 -11.67
N SER A 340 -4.92 -16.05 -11.66
CA SER A 340 -3.86 -15.48 -12.50
C SER A 340 -2.45 -15.89 -12.06
N ILE A 341 -2.26 -16.32 -10.80
CA ILE A 341 -1.04 -17.00 -10.35
C ILE A 341 -1.41 -18.24 -9.54
N GLN A 342 -1.27 -19.42 -10.13
CA GLN A 342 -1.44 -20.71 -9.43
C GLN A 342 -0.11 -21.19 -8.88
N VAL A 343 0.02 -21.24 -7.54
CA VAL A 343 1.20 -21.80 -6.86
C VAL A 343 0.99 -23.26 -6.48
N THR A 344 2.07 -24.05 -6.51
CA THR A 344 2.08 -25.49 -6.18
C THR A 344 3.15 -25.81 -5.15
N GLY A 345 2.79 -26.55 -4.09
CA GLY A 345 3.67 -26.78 -2.94
C GLY A 345 3.48 -25.72 -1.84
N GLY A 346 4.37 -25.72 -0.84
CA GLY A 346 4.22 -24.93 0.38
C GLY A 346 3.26 -25.56 1.40
N SER A 347 3.18 -24.96 2.59
CA SER A 347 2.18 -25.31 3.60
C SER A 347 0.86 -24.57 3.35
N ALA A 348 -0.22 -24.98 4.03
CA ALA A 348 -1.49 -24.25 3.99
C ALA A 348 -1.36 -22.79 4.48
N ASP A 349 -0.39 -22.52 5.36
CA ASP A 349 -0.11 -21.19 5.90
C ASP A 349 0.66 -20.31 4.90
N ASP A 350 1.52 -20.91 4.07
CA ASP A 350 2.19 -20.23 2.96
C ASP A 350 1.21 -19.90 1.83
N LEU A 351 0.29 -20.82 1.52
CA LEU A 351 -0.81 -20.58 0.57
C LEU A 351 -1.73 -19.45 1.08
N LYS A 352 -2.05 -19.43 2.38
CA LYS A 352 -2.82 -18.34 2.99
C LYS A 352 -2.11 -17.00 2.82
N LYS A 353 -0.83 -16.89 3.20
CA LYS A 353 -0.04 -15.66 3.05
C LYS A 353 0.03 -15.21 1.59
N PHE A 354 0.32 -16.12 0.66
CA PHE A 354 0.45 -15.82 -0.75
C PHE A 354 -0.85 -15.27 -1.37
N TYR A 355 -1.96 -15.99 -1.24
CA TYR A 355 -3.23 -15.56 -1.84
C TYR A 355 -3.82 -14.34 -1.12
N THR A 356 -3.54 -14.14 0.17
CA THR A 356 -3.96 -12.92 0.90
C THR A 356 -3.13 -11.69 0.50
N ALA A 357 -1.82 -11.84 0.29
CA ALA A 357 -1.01 -10.77 -0.29
C ALA A 357 -1.48 -10.42 -1.72
N LEU A 358 -1.81 -11.44 -2.54
CA LEU A 358 -2.37 -11.23 -3.88
C LEU A 358 -3.75 -10.54 -3.81
N TYR A 359 -4.61 -10.89 -2.85
CA TYR A 359 -5.89 -10.20 -2.59
C TYR A 359 -5.68 -8.70 -2.28
N HIS A 360 -4.85 -8.38 -1.29
CA HIS A 360 -4.56 -6.99 -0.91
C HIS A 360 -3.92 -6.20 -2.07
N SER A 361 -3.11 -6.85 -2.90
CA SER A 361 -2.51 -6.25 -4.10
C SER A 361 -3.49 -5.84 -5.20
N LEU A 362 -4.79 -6.15 -5.05
CA LEU A 362 -5.84 -5.84 -6.03
C LEU A 362 -7.00 -5.02 -5.43
N ILE A 363 -6.77 -4.37 -4.28
CA ILE A 363 -7.74 -3.44 -3.67
C ILE A 363 -7.61 -2.03 -4.28
N ALA A 364 -6.39 -1.59 -4.60
CA ALA A 364 -6.09 -0.28 -5.16
C ALA A 364 -5.01 -0.36 -6.28
N PRO A 365 -4.93 0.60 -7.23
CA PRO A 365 -5.80 1.76 -7.44
C PRO A 365 -7.29 1.39 -7.65
N SER A 366 -8.20 2.23 -7.17
CA SER A 366 -9.65 1.94 -7.10
C SER A 366 -10.46 2.70 -8.14
N VAL A 367 -11.61 2.16 -8.55
CA VAL A 367 -12.48 2.77 -9.57
C VAL A 367 -13.08 4.10 -9.07
N TYR A 368 -12.90 5.16 -9.87
CA TYR A 368 -13.37 6.51 -9.60
C TYR A 368 -14.54 6.95 -10.50
N SER A 369 -14.59 6.51 -11.77
CA SER A 369 -15.70 6.85 -12.66
C SER A 369 -16.93 5.95 -12.47
N ASP A 370 -18.11 6.54 -12.59
CA ASP A 370 -19.42 5.89 -12.59
C ASP A 370 -19.62 4.91 -13.75
N ALA A 371 -20.69 4.11 -13.69
CA ALA A 371 -21.09 3.15 -14.72
C ALA A 371 -21.67 3.79 -16.00
N ASN A 372 -21.63 5.12 -16.11
CA ASN A 372 -21.84 5.89 -17.35
C ASN A 372 -20.54 6.54 -17.87
N GLY A 373 -19.41 6.39 -17.16
CA GLY A 373 -18.11 7.00 -17.45
C GLY A 373 -17.87 8.37 -16.81
N ASP A 374 -18.85 8.97 -16.12
CA ASP A 374 -18.65 10.26 -15.45
C ASP A 374 -17.68 10.18 -14.27
N TYR A 375 -16.92 11.25 -14.03
CA TYR A 375 -16.08 11.45 -12.85
C TYR A 375 -15.89 12.95 -12.57
N MET A 376 -15.36 13.30 -11.40
CA MET A 376 -15.02 14.70 -11.07
C MET A 376 -13.57 15.01 -11.45
N SER A 377 -13.35 16.05 -12.25
CA SER A 377 -12.02 16.39 -12.76
C SER A 377 -11.05 16.77 -11.65
N PHE A 378 -9.77 16.55 -11.90
CA PHE A 378 -8.69 16.91 -10.98
C PHE A 378 -8.42 18.43 -10.91
N SER A 379 -9.17 19.23 -11.66
CA SER A 379 -9.10 20.70 -11.66
C SER A 379 -9.56 21.34 -10.35
N SER A 380 -9.12 22.58 -10.09
CA SER A 380 -9.43 23.33 -8.87
C SER A 380 -10.92 23.59 -8.62
N ASN A 381 -11.77 23.44 -9.63
CA ASN A 381 -13.23 23.56 -9.54
C ASN A 381 -13.99 22.21 -9.59
N SER A 382 -13.28 21.07 -9.57
CA SER A 382 -13.86 19.71 -9.53
C SER A 382 -15.03 19.50 -10.52
N LYS A 383 -14.87 19.91 -11.77
CA LYS A 383 -15.93 19.87 -12.79
C LYS A 383 -16.23 18.42 -13.21
N LYS A 384 -17.51 18.04 -13.39
CA LYS A 384 -17.84 16.77 -14.03
C LYS A 384 -17.19 16.65 -15.42
N MET A 385 -16.50 15.53 -15.64
CA MET A 385 -15.98 15.05 -16.91
C MET A 385 -16.49 13.62 -17.16
N THR A 386 -16.22 13.06 -18.33
CA THR A 386 -16.61 11.69 -18.71
C THR A 386 -15.39 11.00 -19.35
N THR A 387 -15.20 9.70 -19.13
CA THR A 387 -14.10 8.91 -19.69
C THR A 387 -14.21 8.72 -21.20
N GLU A 388 -13.10 8.33 -21.84
CA GLU A 388 -13.15 7.78 -23.20
C GLU A 388 -14.03 6.52 -23.22
N LYS A 389 -14.80 6.31 -24.30
CA LYS A 389 -15.78 5.22 -24.38
C LYS A 389 -15.11 3.86 -24.18
N GLY A 390 -15.50 3.17 -23.10
CA GLY A 390 -14.98 1.85 -22.74
C GLY A 390 -13.84 1.88 -21.72
N ARG A 391 -13.38 3.07 -21.30
CA ARG A 391 -12.40 3.24 -20.22
C ARG A 391 -13.04 3.55 -18.87
N THR A 392 -12.29 3.22 -17.81
CA THR A 392 -12.58 3.57 -16.42
C THR A 392 -11.55 4.57 -15.89
N GLN A 393 -11.99 5.60 -15.16
CA GLN A 393 -11.09 6.48 -14.39
C GLN A 393 -10.82 5.83 -13.02
N TYR A 394 -9.59 5.91 -12.55
CA TYR A 394 -9.13 5.36 -11.25
C TYR A 394 -8.65 6.46 -10.29
N THR A 395 -8.59 6.12 -9.00
CA THR A 395 -8.07 6.93 -7.88
C THR A 395 -7.26 6.02 -6.94
N THR A 396 -6.82 6.53 -5.77
CA THR A 396 -6.02 5.77 -4.79
C THR A 396 -4.61 5.41 -5.29
N PHE A 397 -3.87 6.42 -5.76
CA PHE A 397 -2.47 6.29 -6.17
C PHE A 397 -1.52 6.70 -5.03
N SER A 398 -1.02 5.74 -4.25
CA SER A 398 0.07 5.94 -3.27
C SER A 398 1.41 5.77 -3.98
N SER A 399 1.85 6.81 -4.72
CA SER A 399 2.84 6.59 -5.78
C SER A 399 4.23 6.18 -5.28
N TRP A 400 4.64 6.65 -4.10
CA TRP A 400 5.96 6.39 -3.50
C TRP A 400 6.15 4.93 -3.08
N ASP A 401 5.07 4.22 -2.70
CA ASP A 401 5.10 2.81 -2.33
C ASP A 401 4.90 1.93 -3.57
N THR A 402 3.88 2.28 -4.37
CA THR A 402 3.31 1.37 -5.36
C THR A 402 4.17 1.22 -6.62
N TYR A 403 5.13 2.13 -6.87
CA TYR A 403 6.16 1.95 -7.91
C TYR A 403 7.11 0.78 -7.61
N ARG A 404 7.28 0.40 -6.34
CA ARG A 404 8.37 -0.51 -5.92
C ARG A 404 8.12 -1.95 -6.32
N SER A 405 6.85 -2.35 -6.43
CA SER A 405 6.43 -3.73 -6.74
C SER A 405 4.99 -3.84 -7.25
N LEU A 406 4.06 -3.05 -6.68
CA LEU A 406 2.63 -3.20 -6.92
C LEU A 406 2.23 -2.96 -8.38
N ILE A 407 2.49 -1.77 -8.93
CA ILE A 407 2.07 -1.47 -10.30
C ILE A 407 2.81 -2.32 -11.35
N PRO A 408 4.12 -2.62 -11.22
CA PRO A 408 4.79 -3.60 -12.10
C PRO A 408 4.10 -4.98 -12.11
N LEU A 409 3.66 -5.49 -10.95
CA LEU A 409 2.90 -6.75 -10.86
C LEU A 409 1.52 -6.63 -11.51
N GLN A 410 0.79 -5.56 -11.23
CA GLN A 410 -0.53 -5.31 -11.81
C GLN A 410 -0.44 -5.13 -13.35
N ALA A 411 0.60 -4.47 -13.86
CA ALA A 411 0.80 -4.24 -15.29
C ALA A 411 1.05 -5.55 -16.05
N LEU A 412 1.84 -6.45 -15.45
CA LEU A 412 2.14 -7.76 -16.01
C LEU A 412 0.92 -8.68 -16.07
N LEU A 413 0.05 -8.64 -15.06
CA LEU A 413 -1.13 -9.51 -14.96
C LEU A 413 -2.38 -8.93 -15.62
N TYR A 414 -2.54 -7.61 -15.57
CA TYR A 414 -3.78 -6.88 -15.91
C TYR A 414 -3.49 -5.63 -16.77
N PRO A 415 -2.79 -5.77 -17.92
CA PRO A 415 -2.27 -4.63 -18.67
C PRO A 415 -3.35 -3.66 -19.19
N GLN A 416 -4.58 -4.12 -19.42
CA GLN A 416 -5.69 -3.26 -19.83
C GLN A 416 -6.16 -2.33 -18.70
N GLU A 417 -6.29 -2.86 -17.48
CA GLU A 417 -6.77 -2.10 -16.32
C GLU A 417 -5.69 -1.11 -15.86
N VAL A 418 -4.42 -1.52 -15.86
CA VAL A 418 -3.32 -0.60 -15.60
C VAL A 418 -3.16 0.44 -16.73
N SER A 419 -3.48 0.11 -17.99
CA SER A 419 -3.52 1.12 -19.06
C SER A 419 -4.58 2.20 -18.80
N ASP A 420 -5.74 1.84 -18.24
CA ASP A 420 -6.76 2.80 -17.82
C ASP A 420 -6.34 3.58 -16.56
N MET A 421 -5.63 2.96 -15.62
CA MET A 421 -4.99 3.68 -14.50
C MET A 421 -3.96 4.71 -15.01
N MET A 422 -3.14 4.38 -16.01
CA MET A 422 -2.18 5.33 -16.59
C MET A 422 -2.88 6.42 -17.39
N GLN A 423 -3.95 6.09 -18.11
CA GLN A 423 -4.81 7.09 -18.74
C GLN A 423 -5.47 8.02 -17.70
N SER A 424 -5.80 7.50 -16.51
CA SER A 424 -6.34 8.29 -15.40
C SER A 424 -5.35 9.35 -14.94
N LEU A 425 -4.09 8.95 -14.66
CA LEU A 425 -3.01 9.88 -14.32
C LEU A 425 -2.76 10.94 -15.41
N VAL A 426 -2.84 10.55 -16.70
CA VAL A 426 -2.74 11.50 -17.83
C VAL A 426 -3.92 12.46 -17.89
N ASN A 427 -5.14 12.00 -17.58
CA ASN A 427 -6.33 12.85 -17.48
C ASN A 427 -6.17 13.84 -16.32
N ASP A 428 -5.70 13.38 -15.17
CA ASP A 428 -5.56 14.18 -13.96
C ASP A 428 -4.51 15.28 -14.13
N ALA A 429 -3.34 14.92 -14.66
CA ALA A 429 -2.28 15.87 -15.04
C ALA A 429 -2.79 16.91 -16.04
N LYS A 430 -3.56 16.52 -17.08
CA LYS A 430 -4.18 17.47 -18.03
C LYS A 430 -5.17 18.44 -17.38
N GLN A 431 -5.65 18.17 -16.16
CA GLN A 431 -6.72 18.92 -15.49
C GLN A 431 -6.27 19.73 -14.28
N CYS A 432 -5.21 19.32 -13.58
CA CYS A 432 -4.85 19.84 -12.26
C CYS A 432 -3.91 21.06 -12.22
N GLY A 433 -3.41 21.51 -13.37
CA GLY A 433 -2.48 22.63 -13.45
C GLY A 433 -3.16 24.00 -13.23
N PRO A 434 -2.38 25.04 -12.87
CA PRO A 434 -2.92 26.37 -12.59
C PRO A 434 -3.55 27.01 -13.83
N ASN A 435 -4.66 27.72 -13.62
CA ASN A 435 -5.40 28.45 -14.66
C ASN A 435 -5.89 27.56 -15.83
N GLY A 436 -6.17 26.28 -15.58
CA GLY A 436 -6.70 25.35 -16.59
C GLY A 436 -5.64 24.86 -17.59
N LYS A 437 -4.35 24.99 -17.26
CA LYS A 437 -3.26 24.35 -17.99
C LYS A 437 -3.07 22.90 -17.50
N THR A 438 -2.36 22.10 -18.30
CA THR A 438 -1.73 20.87 -17.83
C THR A 438 -0.82 21.16 -16.62
N GLY A 439 -0.89 20.29 -15.63
CA GLY A 439 -0.02 20.23 -14.46
C GLY A 439 0.96 19.06 -14.56
N THR A 440 1.59 18.72 -13.44
CA THR A 440 2.37 17.48 -13.28
C THR A 440 1.45 16.28 -12.99
N PHE A 441 1.99 15.06 -12.99
CA PHE A 441 1.26 13.94 -12.38
C PHE A 441 1.08 14.19 -10.87
N PRO A 442 -0.07 13.82 -10.28
CA PRO A 442 -0.27 13.91 -8.84
C PRO A 442 0.61 12.90 -8.09
N MET A 443 1.08 13.27 -6.91
CA MET A 443 2.02 12.48 -6.11
C MET A 443 1.31 11.46 -5.21
N TRP A 444 0.19 11.87 -4.61
CA TRP A 444 -0.57 11.01 -3.69
C TRP A 444 -2.06 11.34 -3.80
N VAL A 445 -2.86 10.39 -4.28
CA VAL A 445 -4.24 10.64 -4.75
C VAL A 445 -5.30 10.02 -3.84
N GLU A 446 -6.17 10.86 -3.28
CA GLU A 446 -7.44 10.46 -2.64
C GLU A 446 -8.61 11.15 -3.35
N GLY A 447 -9.53 10.39 -3.96
CA GLY A 447 -10.58 10.95 -4.80
C GLY A 447 -9.99 11.73 -5.97
N ASN A 448 -10.28 13.04 -6.05
CA ASN A 448 -9.63 13.97 -6.99
C ASN A 448 -8.69 14.99 -6.29
N THR A 449 -8.05 14.60 -5.18
CA THR A 449 -7.12 15.45 -4.38
C THR A 449 -5.66 15.03 -4.56
N ASN A 450 -4.72 15.92 -4.24
CA ASN A 450 -3.28 15.65 -4.27
C ASN A 450 -2.62 16.13 -2.96
N SER A 451 -1.76 15.33 -2.33
CA SER A 451 -1.01 15.75 -1.13
C SER A 451 0.51 15.78 -1.34
N ASP A 452 1.23 16.48 -0.46
CA ASP A 452 2.70 16.58 -0.44
C ASP A 452 3.37 15.40 0.30
N ILE A 453 2.66 14.27 0.41
CA ILE A 453 3.06 13.10 1.18
C ILE A 453 4.01 12.21 0.37
N MET A 454 5.15 11.93 0.98
CA MET A 454 6.33 11.23 0.47
C MET A 454 7.10 11.92 -0.67
N PRO A 455 8.43 11.71 -0.78
CA PRO A 455 9.28 12.44 -1.73
C PRO A 455 9.33 11.82 -3.13
N GLY A 456 9.76 12.61 -4.12
CA GLY A 456 10.00 12.14 -5.49
C GLY A 456 8.85 12.44 -6.46
N ASP A 457 8.89 11.79 -7.62
CA ASP A 457 7.76 11.68 -8.56
C ASP A 457 7.57 10.19 -8.91
N GLY A 458 7.02 9.45 -7.93
CA GLY A 458 6.69 8.04 -8.09
C GLY A 458 5.65 7.79 -9.18
N ALA A 459 4.83 8.79 -9.53
CA ALA A 459 3.84 8.68 -10.58
C ALA A 459 4.48 8.61 -11.98
N SER A 460 5.52 9.40 -12.25
CA SER A 460 6.33 9.24 -13.47
C SER A 460 7.03 7.87 -13.54
N ILE A 461 7.51 7.34 -12.40
CA ILE A 461 8.09 5.98 -12.34
C ILE A 461 7.02 4.92 -12.67
N ILE A 462 5.83 5.04 -12.07
CA ILE A 462 4.67 4.17 -12.29
C ILE A 462 4.24 4.14 -13.76
N VAL A 463 4.15 5.29 -14.44
CA VAL A 463 3.77 5.35 -15.85
C VAL A 463 4.85 4.73 -16.76
N ALA A 464 6.12 4.96 -16.46
CA ALA A 464 7.23 4.37 -17.19
C ALA A 464 7.30 2.84 -17.03
N GLN A 465 7.14 2.34 -15.80
CA GLN A 465 7.10 0.91 -15.49
C GLN A 465 5.87 0.23 -16.11
N SER A 466 4.69 0.83 -16.01
CA SER A 466 3.45 0.27 -16.56
C SER A 466 3.59 -0.06 -18.05
N TYR A 467 4.16 0.88 -18.81
CA TYR A 467 4.48 0.67 -20.22
C TYR A 467 5.48 -0.48 -20.42
N ALA A 468 6.58 -0.50 -19.65
CA ALA A 468 7.62 -1.53 -19.74
C ALA A 468 7.16 -2.94 -19.35
N PHE A 469 6.14 -3.07 -18.48
CA PHE A 469 5.53 -4.34 -18.05
C PHE A 469 4.28 -4.72 -18.84
N GLY A 470 3.92 -3.97 -19.90
CA GLY A 470 2.92 -4.37 -20.91
C GLY A 470 1.64 -3.53 -20.95
N ALA A 471 1.38 -2.69 -19.94
CA ALA A 471 0.25 -1.77 -19.90
C ALA A 471 0.53 -0.54 -20.78
N THR A 472 0.30 -0.69 -22.09
CA THR A 472 0.71 0.27 -23.14
C THR A 472 -0.44 1.07 -23.75
N ALA A 473 -1.69 0.76 -23.43
CA ALA A 473 -2.88 1.26 -24.13
C ALA A 473 -3.41 2.61 -23.61
N PHE A 474 -2.53 3.60 -23.45
CA PHE A 474 -2.85 4.97 -22.99
C PHE A 474 -2.21 6.05 -23.87
N ASP A 475 -2.56 7.32 -23.63
CA ASP A 475 -1.95 8.49 -24.29
C ASP A 475 -0.50 8.71 -23.83
N THR A 476 0.37 7.83 -24.32
CA THR A 476 1.82 7.84 -24.13
C THR A 476 2.49 9.11 -24.66
N ALA A 477 1.89 9.79 -25.66
CA ALA A 477 2.40 11.04 -26.20
C ALA A 477 2.22 12.20 -25.20
N ALA A 478 1.03 12.34 -24.62
CA ALA A 478 0.82 13.31 -23.54
C ALA A 478 1.60 12.94 -22.27
N ALA A 479 1.63 11.66 -21.89
CA ALA A 479 2.43 11.21 -20.74
C ALA A 479 3.91 11.59 -20.87
N ARG A 480 4.51 11.35 -22.05
CA ARG A 480 5.88 11.75 -22.36
C ARG A 480 6.08 13.26 -22.22
N GLN A 481 5.11 14.06 -22.64
CA GLN A 481 5.18 15.52 -22.53
C GLN A 481 5.06 15.98 -21.06
N ILE A 482 4.13 15.42 -20.29
CA ILE A 482 3.96 15.70 -18.84
C ILE A 482 5.25 15.38 -18.07
N MET A 483 5.88 14.23 -18.33
CA MET A 483 7.16 13.85 -17.72
C MET A 483 8.30 14.81 -18.10
N LEU A 484 8.35 15.24 -19.37
CA LEU A 484 9.36 16.20 -19.83
C LEU A 484 9.18 17.56 -19.17
N ASP A 485 7.96 18.09 -19.14
CA ASP A 485 7.66 19.39 -18.55
C ASP A 485 7.81 19.39 -17.02
N SER A 486 7.56 18.25 -16.36
CA SER A 486 7.88 18.05 -14.95
C SER A 486 9.39 18.03 -14.70
N SER A 487 10.11 17.16 -15.43
CA SER A 487 11.55 16.97 -15.24
C SER A 487 12.42 18.15 -15.70
N SER A 488 11.90 19.05 -16.53
CA SER A 488 12.54 20.33 -16.90
C SER A 488 12.21 21.48 -15.95
N GLY A 489 11.13 21.39 -15.18
CA GLY A 489 10.55 22.50 -14.43
C GLY A 489 9.68 23.45 -15.28
N THR A 490 9.35 23.10 -16.53
CA THR A 490 8.37 23.84 -17.37
C THR A 490 6.99 23.86 -16.71
N THR A 491 6.64 22.82 -15.96
CA THR A 491 5.41 22.72 -15.15
C THR A 491 5.69 21.91 -13.90
N THR A 492 5.38 22.47 -12.73
CA THR A 492 5.87 21.95 -11.42
C THR A 492 4.75 21.66 -10.42
N THR A 493 3.47 21.86 -10.77
CA THR A 493 2.37 21.76 -9.79
C THR A 493 1.15 21.01 -10.30
N CYS A 494 0.46 20.36 -9.37
CA CYS A 494 -0.82 19.69 -9.56
C CYS A 494 -1.67 19.89 -8.30
N ARG A 495 -2.81 20.61 -8.40
CA ARG A 495 -3.65 21.05 -7.26
C ARG A 495 -2.88 21.76 -6.13
N ASN A 496 -2.06 22.75 -6.49
CA ASN A 496 -1.20 23.53 -5.59
C ASN A 496 -0.05 22.76 -4.91
N THR A 497 -0.03 21.43 -4.95
CA THR A 497 1.13 20.62 -4.55
C THR A 497 2.24 20.77 -5.60
N THR A 498 3.47 21.04 -5.15
CA THR A 498 4.65 21.11 -6.01
C THR A 498 5.28 19.72 -6.17
N THR A 499 5.29 19.20 -7.39
CA THR A 499 6.06 18.01 -7.78
C THR A 499 7.53 18.40 -7.99
N LEU A 500 8.46 17.53 -7.58
CA LEU A 500 9.91 17.78 -7.59
C LEU A 500 10.36 19.14 -6.96
N PRO A 501 10.01 19.45 -5.69
CA PRO A 501 10.46 20.65 -5.00
C PRO A 501 12.00 20.76 -4.90
N GLY A 502 12.58 21.87 -5.33
CA GLY A 502 14.05 22.06 -5.38
C GLY A 502 14.70 21.55 -6.66
N LEU A 503 13.92 21.26 -7.72
CA LEU A 503 14.43 20.80 -9.01
C LEU A 503 15.46 21.76 -9.65
N ALA A 504 15.31 23.08 -9.49
CA ALA A 504 16.25 24.05 -10.06
C ALA A 504 17.66 23.92 -9.44
N GLU A 505 17.72 23.73 -8.12
CA GLU A 505 18.94 23.44 -7.37
C GLU A 505 19.51 22.07 -7.77
N TYR A 506 18.67 21.03 -7.84
CA TYR A 506 19.08 19.69 -8.26
C TYR A 506 19.70 19.67 -9.68
N VAL A 507 19.10 20.38 -10.63
CA VAL A 507 19.58 20.49 -12.02
C VAL A 507 20.89 21.30 -12.11
N SER A 508 21.01 22.38 -11.35
CA SER A 508 22.18 23.27 -11.42
C SER A 508 23.38 22.81 -10.60
N LYS A 509 23.16 22.11 -9.48
CA LYS A 509 24.21 21.63 -8.56
C LYS A 509 24.51 20.13 -8.69
N GLY A 510 23.62 19.36 -9.32
CA GLY A 510 23.68 17.90 -9.33
C GLY A 510 23.24 17.24 -8.02
N TYR A 511 22.71 18.01 -7.06
CA TYR A 511 22.19 17.49 -5.79
C TYR A 511 21.15 18.43 -5.17
N LEU A 512 20.23 17.91 -4.37
CA LEU A 512 19.34 18.72 -3.54
C LEU A 512 20.07 19.30 -2.32
N VAL A 513 19.86 20.60 -2.08
CA VAL A 513 20.41 21.32 -0.93
C VAL A 513 19.59 21.01 0.32
N GLN A 514 20.28 20.68 1.41
CA GLN A 514 19.66 20.57 2.74
C GLN A 514 19.12 21.94 3.19
N GLY A 515 17.85 21.98 3.58
CA GLY A 515 17.18 23.22 3.96
C GLY A 515 16.13 23.03 5.05
N TRP A 516 15.53 24.14 5.47
CA TRP A 516 14.48 24.19 6.49
C TRP A 516 13.09 24.28 5.85
N GLY A 517 12.47 23.13 5.60
CA GLY A 517 11.12 22.99 5.05
C GLY A 517 10.77 21.53 4.81
N LYS A 518 9.47 21.16 4.77
CA LYS A 518 9.01 19.74 4.71
C LYS A 518 9.74 18.87 3.66
N SER A 519 9.98 19.43 2.47
CA SER A 519 10.59 18.76 1.32
C SER A 519 12.12 18.79 1.30
N THR A 520 12.74 19.83 1.89
CA THR A 520 14.20 20.01 1.95
C THR A 520 14.82 19.49 3.26
N ALA A 521 14.00 19.17 4.26
CA ALA A 521 14.41 18.49 5.49
C ALA A 521 15.01 17.11 5.21
N THR A 522 14.44 16.36 4.27
CA THR A 522 14.87 15.01 3.86
C THR A 522 15.61 15.01 2.53
N SER A 523 16.50 15.99 2.30
CA SER A 523 17.12 16.23 0.99
C SER A 523 17.83 15.01 0.38
N ALA A 524 18.48 14.17 1.21
CA ALA A 524 19.27 13.04 0.72
C ALA A 524 18.38 11.91 0.18
N SER A 525 17.31 11.49 0.89
CA SER A 525 16.36 10.51 0.36
C SER A 525 15.65 11.04 -0.88
N THR A 526 15.17 12.30 -0.84
CA THR A 526 14.46 12.94 -1.97
C THR A 526 15.32 12.96 -3.24
N ASN A 527 16.63 13.21 -3.11
CA ASN A 527 17.58 13.22 -4.22
C ASN A 527 17.77 11.84 -4.89
N MET A 528 17.66 10.75 -4.13
CA MET A 528 17.75 9.37 -4.64
C MET A 528 16.46 8.92 -5.34
N GLU A 529 15.29 9.38 -4.85
CA GLU A 529 14.03 9.24 -5.58
C GLU A 529 14.04 10.05 -6.90
N TYR A 530 14.66 11.25 -6.93
CA TYR A 530 14.80 12.05 -8.16
C TYR A 530 15.72 11.36 -9.18
N ALA A 531 16.81 10.74 -8.71
CA ALA A 531 17.69 9.95 -9.56
C ALA A 531 16.94 8.75 -10.20
N SER A 532 16.08 8.08 -9.44
CA SER A 532 15.22 6.99 -9.93
C SER A 532 14.14 7.49 -10.91
N THR A 533 13.57 8.67 -10.62
CA THR A 533 12.60 9.37 -11.50
C THR A 533 13.23 9.68 -12.87
N ASP A 534 14.41 10.30 -12.89
CA ASP A 534 15.13 10.64 -14.12
C ASP A 534 15.46 9.41 -14.97
N PHE A 535 15.86 8.31 -14.33
CA PHE A 535 16.10 7.05 -15.03
C PHE A 535 14.81 6.51 -15.66
N ALA A 536 13.71 6.46 -14.91
CA ALA A 536 12.43 5.95 -15.40
C ALA A 536 11.90 6.76 -16.59
N ILE A 537 11.90 8.09 -16.49
CA ILE A 537 11.50 8.99 -17.59
C ILE A 537 12.42 8.80 -18.81
N SER A 538 13.74 8.69 -18.60
CA SER A 538 14.70 8.40 -19.66
C SER A 538 14.36 7.11 -20.42
N ARG A 539 14.10 6.00 -19.70
CA ARG A 539 13.78 4.71 -20.31
C ARG A 539 12.42 4.70 -21.01
N PHE A 540 11.43 5.45 -20.51
CA PHE A 540 10.15 5.62 -21.18
C PHE A 540 10.28 6.41 -22.50
N ILE A 541 11.01 7.54 -22.49
CA ILE A 541 11.28 8.31 -23.71
C ILE A 541 12.04 7.47 -24.75
N ALA A 542 13.01 6.67 -24.31
CA ALA A 542 13.77 5.74 -25.16
C ALA A 542 12.86 4.72 -25.87
N ALA A 543 12.02 4.01 -25.10
CA ALA A 543 11.13 2.97 -25.63
C ALA A 543 10.05 3.54 -26.59
N LEU A 544 9.52 4.73 -26.31
CA LEU A 544 8.60 5.41 -27.22
C LEU A 544 9.26 5.88 -28.52
N ALA A 545 10.57 6.17 -28.49
CA ALA A 545 11.33 6.63 -29.64
C ALA A 545 11.80 5.47 -30.55
N SER A 546 12.12 4.30 -29.99
CA SER A 546 12.53 3.14 -30.82
C SER A 546 11.38 2.64 -31.68
N LYS A 547 10.14 2.56 -31.13
CA LYS A 547 8.92 1.95 -31.74
C LYS A 547 9.04 0.51 -32.24
N ASP A 548 10.23 -0.02 -32.29
CA ASP A 548 10.62 -1.38 -32.66
C ASP A 548 11.42 -1.99 -31.49
N SER A 549 11.52 -3.31 -31.52
CA SER A 549 11.87 -4.23 -30.43
C SER A 549 13.31 -4.16 -29.90
N GLN A 550 14.14 -3.23 -30.35
CA GLN A 550 15.55 -3.14 -29.98
C GLN A 550 16.01 -1.71 -29.66
N LEU A 551 16.51 -1.50 -28.44
CA LEU A 551 17.23 -0.28 -28.06
C LEU A 551 18.65 -0.31 -28.65
N VAL A 552 18.88 0.47 -29.70
CA VAL A 552 20.22 0.66 -30.26
C VAL A 552 20.98 1.70 -29.44
N VAL A 553 22.11 1.30 -28.84
CA VAL A 553 22.94 2.19 -28.02
C VAL A 553 23.45 3.35 -28.89
N GLY A 554 23.01 4.57 -28.58
CA GLY A 554 23.39 5.80 -29.28
C GLY A 554 22.30 6.43 -30.17
N SER A 555 21.15 5.78 -30.38
CA SER A 555 20.00 6.38 -31.08
C SER A 555 19.01 7.08 -30.13
N GLU A 556 19.47 7.45 -28.93
CA GLU A 556 18.64 7.96 -27.83
C GLU A 556 18.28 9.44 -28.05
N PRO A 557 17.00 9.85 -27.83
CA PRO A 557 16.64 11.26 -27.84
C PRO A 557 17.47 12.08 -26.85
N GLU A 558 17.82 13.32 -27.20
CA GLU A 558 18.69 14.18 -26.37
C GLU A 558 18.17 14.30 -24.93
N ALA A 559 16.86 14.50 -24.75
CA ALA A 559 16.23 14.53 -23.42
C ALA A 559 16.35 13.21 -22.64
N ALA A 560 16.25 12.05 -23.31
CA ALA A 560 16.47 10.75 -22.67
C ALA A 560 17.93 10.59 -22.23
N THR A 561 18.88 11.06 -23.04
CA THR A 561 20.32 11.04 -22.73
C THR A 561 20.66 12.00 -21.58
N GLY A 562 20.07 13.20 -21.58
CA GLY A 562 20.24 14.19 -20.52
C GLY A 562 19.70 13.70 -19.18
N LEU A 563 18.50 13.10 -19.17
CA LEU A 563 17.92 12.50 -17.97
C LEU A 563 18.67 11.24 -17.53
N LEU A 564 19.16 10.39 -18.44
CA LEU A 564 20.02 9.25 -18.08
C LEU A 564 21.29 9.73 -17.36
N LYS A 565 21.93 10.79 -17.86
CA LYS A 565 23.09 11.42 -17.20
C LYS A 565 22.72 12.00 -15.82
N ARG A 566 21.57 12.69 -15.71
CA ARG A 566 21.09 13.29 -14.46
C ARG A 566 20.69 12.24 -13.41
N SER A 567 20.23 11.06 -13.85
CA SER A 567 19.98 9.92 -12.96
C SER A 567 21.22 9.41 -12.19
N GLY A 568 22.43 9.79 -12.63
CA GLY A 568 23.68 9.55 -11.89
C GLY A 568 23.87 10.44 -10.65
N ASN A 569 23.02 11.44 -10.43
CA ASN A 569 23.10 12.39 -9.30
C ASN A 569 22.96 11.74 -7.91
N TRP A 570 22.58 10.45 -7.82
CA TRP A 570 22.68 9.69 -6.56
C TRP A 570 24.14 9.66 -6.04
N ALA A 571 25.12 9.56 -6.95
CA ALA A 571 26.53 9.46 -6.61
C ALA A 571 27.09 10.76 -6.01
N ASN A 572 26.47 11.91 -6.29
CA ASN A 572 26.85 13.20 -5.73
C ASN A 572 26.58 13.30 -4.21
N LEU A 573 25.81 12.38 -3.63
CA LEU A 573 25.65 12.29 -2.17
C LEU A 573 26.74 11.46 -1.47
N PHE A 574 27.61 10.75 -2.21
CA PHE A 574 28.67 9.97 -1.58
C PHE A 574 29.91 10.83 -1.38
N ASN A 575 30.24 11.09 -0.12
CA ASN A 575 31.38 11.92 0.24
C ASN A 575 32.71 11.18 -0.01
N PRO A 576 33.63 11.71 -0.86
CA PRO A 576 34.93 11.10 -1.07
C PRO A 576 35.80 11.12 0.20
N ASP A 577 35.66 12.16 1.03
CA ASP A 577 36.44 12.40 2.24
C ASP A 577 35.81 11.78 3.50
N TRP A 578 34.86 10.84 3.34
CA TRP A 578 34.12 10.21 4.46
C TRP A 578 35.03 9.64 5.56
N LYS A 579 36.24 9.17 5.22
CA LYS A 579 37.24 8.66 6.18
C LYS A 579 37.73 9.71 7.17
N ASN A 580 37.66 10.98 6.80
CA ASN A 580 38.08 12.13 7.63
C ASN A 580 36.91 12.68 8.47
N MET A 581 35.70 12.13 8.34
CA MET A 581 34.54 12.56 9.10
C MET A 581 34.44 11.80 10.42
N ALA A 582 34.18 12.55 11.50
CA ALA A 582 33.91 11.97 12.81
C ALA A 582 32.77 10.95 12.73
N VAL A 583 32.99 9.78 13.36
CA VAL A 583 32.03 8.68 13.55
C VAL A 583 31.35 8.09 12.30
N GLN A 584 31.80 8.41 11.07
CA GLN A 584 31.25 7.81 9.85
C GLN A 584 31.90 6.44 9.54
N PRO A 585 31.16 5.31 9.55
CA PRO A 585 31.75 3.98 9.45
C PRO A 585 32.02 3.50 8.00
N ALA A 586 31.37 4.11 7.01
CA ALA A 586 31.35 3.65 5.63
C ALA A 586 31.02 4.79 4.63
N PRO A 587 31.36 4.64 3.34
CA PRO A 587 30.84 5.50 2.28
C PRO A 587 29.33 5.27 2.12
N GLN A 588 28.52 6.31 2.29
CA GLN A 588 27.05 6.25 2.26
C GLN A 588 26.50 7.61 1.78
N PRO A 589 25.21 7.70 1.41
CA PRO A 589 24.57 8.96 1.07
C PRO A 589 24.66 9.96 2.23
N GLN A 590 25.00 11.21 1.91
CA GLN A 590 25.19 12.29 2.87
C GLN A 590 24.61 13.61 2.32
N PRO A 591 23.85 14.38 3.11
CA PRO A 591 23.31 15.67 2.65
C PRO A 591 24.40 16.72 2.43
N ARG A 592 24.08 17.70 1.58
CA ARG A 592 24.95 18.81 1.21
C ARG A 592 24.31 20.17 1.48
N ASN A 593 25.14 21.13 1.82
CA ASN A 593 24.78 22.52 2.02
C ASN A 593 24.73 23.30 0.69
N ALA A 594 24.21 24.52 0.73
CA ALA A 594 24.07 25.39 -0.43
C ALA A 594 25.41 25.74 -1.10
N ASP A 595 26.49 25.77 -0.32
CA ASP A 595 27.87 26.04 -0.74
C ASP A 595 28.63 24.80 -1.26
N GLY A 596 28.03 23.60 -1.18
CA GLY A 596 28.65 22.33 -1.54
C GLY A 596 29.41 21.63 -0.41
N THR A 597 29.47 22.19 0.80
CA THR A 597 30.01 21.49 1.97
C THR A 597 29.06 20.36 2.41
N TRP A 598 29.59 19.36 3.10
CA TRP A 598 28.82 18.22 3.60
C TRP A 598 28.21 18.54 4.97
N GLN A 599 26.98 18.07 5.21
CA GLN A 599 26.41 18.03 6.57
C GLN A 599 27.19 17.03 7.43
N SER A 600 27.51 17.39 8.67
CA SER A 600 28.19 16.51 9.62
C SER A 600 27.49 15.16 9.72
N TYR A 601 28.23 14.06 9.61
CA TYR A 601 27.62 12.75 9.86
C TYR A 601 27.19 12.65 11.32
N VAL A 602 25.95 12.24 11.53
CA VAL A 602 25.40 11.93 12.84
C VAL A 602 24.66 10.60 12.71
N PHE A 603 25.04 9.61 13.50
CA PHE A 603 24.27 8.37 13.63
C PHE A 603 22.97 8.68 14.39
N ARG A 604 21.92 9.06 13.68
CA ARG A 604 20.62 9.42 14.27
C ARG A 604 19.58 8.30 14.21
N LYS A 605 18.55 8.48 15.03
CA LYS A 605 17.32 7.67 15.05
C LYS A 605 16.07 8.47 14.64
N ASP A 606 16.18 9.77 14.36
CA ASP A 606 15.04 10.61 13.97
C ASP A 606 14.69 10.39 12.49
N GLN A 607 13.50 9.85 12.24
CA GLN A 607 13.13 9.26 10.94
C GLN A 607 12.83 10.29 9.83
N ASP A 608 12.98 11.60 10.10
CA ASP A 608 12.66 12.70 9.16
C ASP A 608 13.76 13.77 9.03
N THR A 609 14.90 13.59 9.70
CA THR A 609 16.08 14.43 9.46
C THR A 609 16.92 13.80 8.38
N TYR A 610 17.11 14.50 7.26
CA TYR A 610 17.93 14.11 6.09
C TYR A 610 17.38 12.96 5.23
N PHE A 611 16.71 11.99 5.84
CA PHE A 611 16.07 10.84 5.19
C PHE A 611 14.61 10.76 5.64
N ARG A 612 13.71 10.31 4.75
CA ARG A 612 12.27 10.10 5.04
C ARG A 612 12.03 8.66 5.48
N GLU A 613 11.41 8.46 6.64
CA GLU A 613 11.01 7.15 7.19
C GLU A 613 12.16 6.12 7.20
N GLY A 614 13.38 6.59 7.49
CA GLY A 614 14.57 5.73 7.48
C GLY A 614 15.87 6.47 7.71
N ASN A 615 16.99 5.83 7.39
CA ASN A 615 18.34 6.34 7.63
C ASN A 615 19.30 6.10 6.45
N ALA A 616 20.52 6.63 6.55
CA ALA A 616 21.55 6.56 5.51
C ALA A 616 21.95 5.12 5.10
N GLU A 617 21.89 4.13 6.01
CA GLU A 617 22.17 2.73 5.67
C GLU A 617 21.06 2.16 4.80
N GLN A 618 19.79 2.33 5.20
CA GLN A 618 18.64 1.87 4.41
C GLN A 618 18.60 2.52 3.02
N TYR A 619 18.79 3.84 2.95
CA TYR A 619 18.81 4.56 1.68
C TYR A 619 20.06 4.30 0.83
N THR A 620 21.15 3.76 1.38
CA THR A 620 22.34 3.38 0.58
C THR A 620 21.98 2.48 -0.61
N TYR A 621 21.00 1.61 -0.44
CA TYR A 621 20.60 0.61 -1.44
C TYR A 621 19.54 1.12 -2.45
N LEU A 622 19.07 2.36 -2.34
CA LEU A 622 18.08 2.96 -3.26
C LEU A 622 18.73 3.45 -4.58
N VAL A 623 19.44 2.54 -5.26
CA VAL A 623 20.05 2.75 -6.59
C VAL A 623 19.75 1.55 -7.50
N PRO A 624 18.46 1.20 -7.73
CA PRO A 624 18.09 0.01 -8.50
C PRO A 624 18.54 0.08 -9.97
N HIS A 625 18.76 1.29 -10.50
CA HIS A 625 19.18 1.55 -11.87
C HIS A 625 20.70 1.46 -12.10
N ASP A 626 21.52 1.50 -11.05
CA ASP A 626 22.99 1.41 -11.15
C ASP A 626 23.63 0.67 -9.97
N ILE A 627 23.20 -0.58 -9.75
CA ILE A 627 23.72 -1.47 -8.70
C ILE A 627 25.25 -1.63 -8.82
N ARG A 628 25.80 -1.66 -10.05
CA ARG A 628 27.25 -1.77 -10.29
C ARG A 628 28.00 -0.49 -9.92
N GLY A 629 27.45 0.69 -10.21
CA GLY A 629 27.99 1.97 -9.75
C GLY A 629 27.94 2.07 -8.22
N LEU A 630 26.83 1.68 -7.59
CA LEU A 630 26.70 1.61 -6.14
C LEU A 630 27.79 0.72 -5.52
N PHE A 631 27.92 -0.53 -5.97
CA PHE A 631 28.91 -1.47 -5.41
C PHE A 631 30.35 -0.93 -5.52
N ARG A 632 30.71 -0.28 -6.63
CA ARG A 632 32.01 0.42 -6.79
C ARG A 632 32.17 1.63 -5.87
N MET A 633 31.07 2.27 -5.47
CA MET A 633 31.09 3.38 -4.51
C MET A 633 31.25 2.89 -3.06
N LEU A 634 30.77 1.68 -2.74
CA LEU A 634 30.85 1.09 -1.40
C LEU A 634 32.25 0.59 -1.01
N VAL A 635 33.16 0.42 -1.97
CA VAL A 635 34.55 0.02 -1.73
C VAL A 635 35.28 1.04 -0.84
N LYS A 636 35.76 0.58 0.33
CA LYS A 636 36.40 1.43 1.35
C LYS A 636 37.83 1.78 0.97
N ASP A 637 38.56 0.88 0.31
CA ASP A 637 39.88 1.15 -0.25
C ASP A 637 39.92 0.87 -1.76
N LYS A 638 39.75 1.94 -2.53
CA LYS A 638 39.72 1.89 -4.00
C LYS A 638 41.10 1.62 -4.63
N ASN A 639 42.19 1.58 -3.83
CA ASN A 639 43.53 1.22 -4.27
C ASN A 639 43.84 -0.25 -3.94
N ALA A 640 43.56 -0.69 -2.71
CA ALA A 640 43.84 -2.05 -2.25
C ALA A 640 42.80 -3.09 -2.73
N SER A 641 41.55 -2.67 -2.96
CA SER A 641 40.42 -3.53 -3.35
C SER A 641 39.83 -3.15 -4.72
N ALA A 642 40.64 -2.57 -5.62
CA ALA A 642 40.22 -2.16 -6.95
C ALA A 642 39.63 -3.33 -7.77
N GLY A 643 38.31 -3.32 -7.98
CA GLY A 643 37.59 -4.38 -8.69
C GLY A 643 37.07 -5.54 -7.81
N SER A 644 37.28 -5.48 -6.49
CA SER A 644 36.63 -6.37 -5.53
C SER A 644 35.30 -5.76 -5.06
N GLU A 645 34.23 -6.54 -5.10
CA GLU A 645 32.92 -6.15 -4.54
C GLU A 645 32.81 -6.48 -3.03
N LYS A 646 33.91 -6.93 -2.40
CA LYS A 646 33.89 -7.51 -1.04
C LYS A 646 33.37 -6.54 0.02
N ASP A 647 33.77 -5.28 -0.01
CA ASP A 647 33.28 -4.26 0.95
C ASP A 647 31.76 -4.04 0.86
N ALA A 648 31.19 -4.15 -0.35
CA ALA A 648 29.75 -4.02 -0.58
C ALA A 648 29.00 -5.26 -0.06
N LEU A 649 29.53 -6.45 -0.38
CA LEU A 649 28.99 -7.73 0.08
C LEU A 649 29.06 -7.85 1.62
N ASP A 650 30.21 -7.59 2.23
CA ASP A 650 30.41 -7.60 3.69
C ASP A 650 29.44 -6.66 4.42
N ARG A 651 29.12 -5.51 3.81
CA ARG A 651 28.15 -4.54 4.35
C ARG A 651 26.72 -5.01 4.22
N LEU A 652 26.32 -5.54 3.05
CA LEU A 652 24.99 -6.13 2.85
C LEU A 652 24.76 -7.32 3.80
N ASP A 653 25.79 -8.14 3.99
CA ASP A 653 25.86 -9.19 5.02
C ASP A 653 25.61 -8.61 6.42
N ALA A 654 26.30 -7.52 6.79
CA ALA A 654 26.16 -6.88 8.11
C ALA A 654 24.80 -6.18 8.31
N PHE A 655 24.17 -5.72 7.22
CA PHE A 655 22.84 -5.12 7.21
C PHE A 655 21.72 -6.18 7.36
N THR A 656 21.88 -7.34 6.73
CA THR A 656 20.89 -8.44 6.74
C THR A 656 21.06 -9.44 7.88
N LYS A 657 22.24 -9.52 8.52
CA LYS A 657 22.46 -10.38 9.69
C LYS A 657 21.59 -9.95 10.87
N PRO A 658 20.80 -10.87 11.46
CA PRO A 658 20.02 -10.57 12.66
C PRO A 658 20.90 -10.03 13.77
N GLN A 659 20.71 -8.76 14.14
CA GLN A 659 21.46 -8.17 15.25
C GLN A 659 20.92 -8.73 16.56
N CYS A 660 21.56 -9.80 17.07
CA CYS A 660 21.36 -10.33 18.41
C CYS A 660 21.85 -9.34 19.49
N ARG A 661 21.22 -8.16 19.54
CA ARG A 661 21.37 -7.20 20.62
C ARG A 661 20.79 -7.82 21.89
N ARG A 662 21.64 -8.48 22.67
CA ARG A 662 21.44 -8.49 24.13
C ARG A 662 21.26 -7.02 24.53
N ALA A 663 20.25 -6.74 25.34
CA ALA A 663 20.11 -5.43 25.96
C ALA A 663 21.25 -5.25 26.96
N GLU A 664 22.38 -4.71 26.51
CA GLU A 664 23.37 -4.18 27.44
C GLU A 664 22.72 -3.03 28.22
N PRO A 665 22.80 -3.04 29.57
CA PRO A 665 22.15 -2.02 30.37
C PRO A 665 22.81 -0.69 30.12
N LEU A 666 22.05 0.29 29.62
CA LEU A 666 22.49 1.68 29.50
C LEU A 666 22.85 2.22 30.89
N SER A 667 24.14 2.26 31.20
CA SER A 667 24.68 2.90 32.39
C SER A 667 24.46 4.41 32.29
N MET A 668 23.35 4.89 32.85
CA MET A 668 23.03 6.32 32.97
C MET A 668 23.90 6.99 34.03
N ASP A 669 25.21 7.09 33.78
CA ASP A 669 26.06 8.02 34.53
C ASP A 669 25.62 9.45 34.19
N ARG A 670 25.06 10.12 35.19
CA ARG A 670 24.65 11.52 35.10
C ARG A 670 25.79 12.42 35.57
N GLN A 671 26.16 13.40 34.75
CA GLN A 671 26.62 14.72 35.19
C GLN A 671 25.92 15.78 34.34
#